data_AF-A0A949D3B8-F1
#
_entry.id   AF-A0A949D3B8-F1
#
_cell.length_a   1.000
_cell.length_b   1.000
_cell.length_c   1.000
_cell.angle_alpha   90.00
_cell.angle_beta   90.00
_cell.angle_gamma   90.00
#
_symmetry.space_group_name_H-M   'P 1'
#
loop_
_entity.id
_entity.type
_entity.pdbx_description
1 polymer ?
#
loop_
_entity_poly.entity_id
_entity_poly.type
_entity_poly.pdbx_seq_one_letter_code
_entity_poly.pdbx_strand_id
1 'polypeptide(L)'
;MSEHNPAPEENTNPASAGAPADSGYGEGSIQILEGLEAVRKRPGMYIGDTSDGTGLHHLVFEVVDNSIDEALAGHCDDITVTIHTDNSISVIDNGRGIPTGVKMDDKHEPKRSAAEIALTELHAGGKFNQNSYKVSGGLHGVGVSCVNALSKWLRLTVRREGKVHHIEFRKGVPQDRVLEMREGFEVSPMKIIGDTDKRGTEVHFLPDTDIFQQNSEFHYDILAKRLRELSFLNNGVKIRLVDERHNKEDLFAYAGGVKGFVEFINQGKTALHGNIFHAMGDKVSEQGTNIGVEVAMQWNNGYNESVLCFTNNIPQRDGGTHLTGLRAAMTRVINKYIEDNELAKKAKVEISGDDMREGLACVVSVKVPEPKFSSQTKDKLVSSEVRAPVEDIVGRLLTDWLLENPNDAKQVCSKIVEAARAREAARKAREATRKTVMGGMGLPGKLADCQEKDPALCEIYIVEGDSAGGSAKQGRDRKFQAILPLRGKILNVEKARFDKLLSSDSILTLITALGTGIGSEEFDVDKLRYHRVIIMTDADVDGAHIRTLLLTFFYRQMPALVERGHIYIAQPPLYKVKHGKHEQYLKDGHELDAFLLKVAIDGARVEPGAGRAAISGEALAEMARQYVEATNVIDRLSAWMDVEALRAISDGLTLNLDTAEAATASAAALQAALHDAVVESAYDGRTDKHVLRIGRRFHGNLKTSVITADFVHGADYEVLSRAGVTFKGLLTEEAVVKRGEGEKQKEHKVADFR
;
A
#
# COMPACT_ATOMS: atom_id res chain seq x y z
N MET A 1 -55.94 27.56 71.21
CA MET A 1 -54.65 27.42 71.94
C MET A 1 -53.76 26.54 71.08
N SER A 2 -52.52 26.99 70.89
CA SER A 2 -51.45 26.44 70.04
C SER A 2 -51.79 26.22 68.56
N GLU A 3 -51.58 27.27 67.76
CA GLU A 3 -51.46 27.19 66.30
C GLU A 3 -50.01 27.43 65.87
N HIS A 4 -49.63 26.61 64.90
CA HIS A 4 -48.44 26.61 64.06
C HIS A 4 -48.18 27.95 63.36
N ASN A 5 -46.90 28.30 63.17
CA ASN A 5 -46.42 28.96 61.95
C ASN A 5 -44.89 28.89 61.83
N PRO A 6 -44.30 29.03 60.61
CA PRO A 6 -43.28 28.12 60.09
C PRO A 6 -41.91 28.81 59.95
N ALA A 7 -40.89 28.00 59.65
CA ALA A 7 -39.54 28.46 59.34
C ALA A 7 -39.43 28.96 57.88
N PRO A 8 -38.60 29.99 57.59
CA PRO A 8 -38.38 30.49 56.24
C PRO A 8 -37.22 29.78 55.52
N GLU A 9 -37.34 29.75 54.20
CA GLU A 9 -36.35 29.27 53.23
C GLU A 9 -35.29 30.33 52.84
N GLU A 10 -34.13 29.78 52.49
CA GLU A 10 -33.23 30.13 51.37
C GLU A 10 -32.14 31.23 51.43
N ASN A 11 -30.92 30.69 51.18
CA ASN A 11 -29.84 31.14 50.31
C ASN A 11 -28.80 32.16 50.80
N THR A 12 -27.56 31.67 51.01
CA THR A 12 -26.36 32.14 50.29
C THR A 12 -25.16 31.17 50.43
N ASN A 13 -24.71 30.64 49.30
CA ASN A 13 -23.38 30.11 48.89
C ASN A 13 -22.55 29.17 49.80
N PRO A 14 -22.21 27.94 49.33
CA PRO A 14 -21.01 27.24 49.75
C PRO A 14 -19.85 27.46 48.76
N ALA A 15 -18.71 27.92 49.28
CA ALA A 15 -17.42 27.78 48.64
C ALA A 15 -16.82 26.39 48.96
N SER A 16 -16.37 25.72 47.90
CA SER A 16 -15.29 24.72 47.86
C SER A 16 -15.26 23.61 48.90
N ALA A 17 -15.76 22.44 48.50
CA ALA A 17 -15.10 21.17 48.83
C ALA A 17 -15.09 20.32 47.56
N GLY A 18 -13.97 20.33 46.84
CA GLY A 18 -13.72 19.39 45.77
C GLY A 18 -13.66 17.99 46.35
N ALA A 19 -14.69 17.18 46.09
CA ALA A 19 -14.61 15.75 46.29
C ALA A 19 -13.59 15.18 45.29
N PRO A 20 -12.69 14.27 45.71
CA PRO A 20 -11.82 13.59 44.77
C PRO A 20 -12.69 12.73 43.85
N ALA A 21 -12.47 12.87 42.54
CA ALA A 21 -13.03 11.95 41.56
C ALA A 21 -12.43 10.56 41.85
N ASP A 22 -13.23 9.67 42.41
CA ASP A 22 -12.90 8.28 42.58
C ASP A 22 -12.79 7.67 41.18
N SER A 23 -11.57 7.58 40.65
CA SER A 23 -11.25 6.95 39.37
C SER A 23 -11.34 5.42 39.52
N GLY A 24 -12.53 4.93 39.84
CA GLY A 24 -12.80 3.53 40.11
C GLY A 24 -12.82 2.72 38.83
N TYR A 25 -11.79 1.90 38.62
CA TYR A 25 -11.85 0.73 37.73
C TYR A 25 -12.85 -0.28 38.30
N GLY A 26 -14.13 -0.09 37.98
CA GLY A 26 -15.25 -0.98 38.34
C GLY A 26 -15.85 -1.66 37.11
N GLU A 27 -16.94 -2.42 37.29
CA GLU A 27 -17.61 -3.18 36.22
C GLU A 27 -17.99 -2.29 35.01
N GLY A 28 -18.44 -1.05 35.26
CA GLY A 28 -18.78 -0.07 34.22
C GLY A 28 -17.59 0.47 33.42
N SER A 29 -16.35 0.14 33.79
CA SER A 29 -15.15 0.45 33.00
C SER A 29 -14.86 -0.60 31.92
N ILE A 30 -15.55 -1.75 31.94
CA ILE A 30 -15.48 -2.77 30.91
C ILE A 30 -16.34 -2.34 29.72
N GLN A 31 -15.69 -1.91 28.64
CA GLN A 31 -16.35 -1.57 27.39
C GLN A 31 -16.37 -2.76 26.45
N ILE A 32 -17.57 -3.20 26.06
CA ILE A 32 -17.78 -4.20 25.01
C ILE A 32 -17.90 -3.45 23.68
N LEU A 33 -17.06 -3.78 22.72
CA LEU A 33 -17.14 -3.23 21.35
C LEU A 33 -17.90 -4.23 20.48
N GLU A 34 -19.07 -3.83 19.98
CA GLU A 34 -19.92 -4.69 19.17
C GLU A 34 -19.62 -4.53 17.67
N GLY A 35 -19.77 -5.63 16.92
CA GLY A 35 -19.65 -5.65 15.46
C GLY A 35 -18.34 -5.04 14.94
N LEU A 36 -18.45 -4.07 14.03
CA LEU A 36 -17.32 -3.44 13.35
C LEU A 36 -16.64 -2.32 14.17
N GLU A 37 -17.19 -1.94 15.33
CA GLU A 37 -16.58 -0.91 16.18
C GLU A 37 -15.21 -1.35 16.69
N ALA A 38 -15.06 -2.64 17.01
CA ALA A 38 -13.80 -3.24 17.42
C ALA A 38 -12.70 -3.06 16.36
N VAL A 39 -13.04 -3.27 15.09
CA VAL A 39 -12.12 -3.10 13.95
C VAL A 39 -11.67 -1.66 13.82
N ARG A 40 -12.62 -0.70 13.89
CA ARG A 40 -12.30 0.73 13.78
C ARG A 40 -11.46 1.24 14.95
N LYS A 41 -11.64 0.71 16.16
CA LYS A 41 -10.88 1.12 17.35
C LYS A 41 -9.47 0.54 17.37
N ARG A 42 -9.27 -0.63 16.76
CA ARG A 42 -8.01 -1.39 16.74
C ARG A 42 -7.70 -1.95 15.34
N PRO A 43 -7.55 -1.09 14.31
CA PRO A 43 -7.36 -1.53 12.92
C PRO A 43 -6.08 -2.36 12.73
N GLY A 44 -5.04 -2.03 13.50
CA GLY A 44 -3.74 -2.71 13.47
C GLY A 44 -3.79 -4.22 13.62
N MET A 45 -4.75 -4.72 14.42
CA MET A 45 -4.92 -6.16 14.65
C MET A 45 -5.50 -6.91 13.45
N TYR A 46 -6.20 -6.21 12.55
CA TYR A 46 -6.93 -6.82 11.44
C TYR A 46 -6.20 -6.66 10.12
N ILE A 47 -5.69 -5.46 9.83
CA ILE A 47 -5.13 -5.11 8.51
C ILE A 47 -3.64 -4.74 8.52
N GLY A 48 -2.99 -4.70 9.69
CA GLY A 48 -1.58 -4.32 9.82
C GLY A 48 -1.38 -2.82 10.08
N ASP A 49 -0.20 -2.28 9.81
CA ASP A 49 0.12 -0.88 10.14
C ASP A 49 -0.73 0.11 9.30
N THR A 50 -1.38 1.05 9.98
CA THR A 50 -2.18 2.12 9.36
C THR A 50 -1.37 3.36 8.97
N SER A 51 -0.09 3.40 9.35
CA SER A 51 0.76 4.58 9.27
C SER A 51 1.73 4.53 8.08
N ASP A 52 2.26 3.34 7.77
CA ASP A 52 3.26 3.15 6.69
C ASP A 52 2.62 2.95 5.30
N GLY A 53 1.30 2.79 5.25
CA GLY A 53 0.52 2.56 4.03
C GLY A 53 0.32 1.07 3.69
N THR A 54 0.97 0.13 4.37
CA THR A 54 0.78 -1.31 4.10
C THR A 54 -0.63 -1.76 4.39
N GLY A 55 -1.21 -1.34 5.53
CA GLY A 55 -2.59 -1.63 5.89
C GLY A 55 -3.62 -1.03 4.94
N LEU A 56 -3.32 0.13 4.35
CA LEU A 56 -4.17 0.76 3.33
C LEU A 56 -4.26 -0.12 2.08
N HIS A 57 -3.12 -0.58 1.55
CA HIS A 57 -3.08 -1.46 0.38
C HIS A 57 -3.68 -2.83 0.67
N HIS A 58 -3.56 -3.30 1.91
CA HIS A 58 -4.16 -4.56 2.35
C HIS A 58 -5.69 -4.56 2.19
N LEU A 59 -6.36 -3.41 2.35
CA LEU A 59 -7.80 -3.31 2.08
C LEU A 59 -8.14 -3.73 0.65
N VAL A 60 -7.33 -3.29 -0.32
CA VAL A 60 -7.50 -3.67 -1.74
C VAL A 60 -7.22 -5.15 -1.93
N PHE A 61 -6.16 -5.67 -1.30
CA PHE A 61 -5.77 -7.08 -1.41
C PHE A 61 -6.86 -8.02 -0.88
N GLU A 62 -7.53 -7.68 0.22
CA GLU A 62 -8.64 -8.49 0.76
C GLU A 62 -9.82 -8.59 -0.23
N VAL A 63 -10.14 -7.51 -0.94
CA VAL A 63 -11.20 -7.53 -1.95
C VAL A 63 -10.76 -8.33 -3.17
N VAL A 64 -9.54 -8.10 -3.67
CA VAL A 64 -8.99 -8.81 -4.84
C VAL A 64 -8.86 -10.30 -4.56
N ASP A 65 -8.40 -10.69 -3.37
CA ASP A 65 -8.23 -12.10 -3.00
C ASP A 65 -9.59 -12.84 -2.98
N ASN A 66 -10.70 -12.15 -2.65
CA ASN A 66 -12.05 -12.72 -2.81
C ASN A 66 -12.41 -13.00 -4.27
N SER A 67 -12.08 -12.08 -5.18
CA SER A 67 -12.28 -12.28 -6.62
C SER A 67 -11.38 -13.39 -7.19
N ILE A 68 -10.15 -13.53 -6.66
CA ILE A 68 -9.24 -14.63 -7.01
C ILE A 68 -9.76 -15.97 -6.51
N ASP A 69 -10.39 -16.02 -5.33
CA ASP A 69 -11.03 -17.25 -4.84
C ASP A 69 -12.19 -17.71 -5.76
N GLU A 70 -12.95 -16.79 -6.35
CA GLU A 70 -13.93 -17.11 -7.40
C GLU A 70 -13.27 -17.64 -8.68
N ALA A 71 -12.09 -17.13 -9.01
CA ALA A 71 -11.30 -17.60 -10.16
C ALA A 71 -10.72 -19.00 -9.91
N LEU A 72 -10.21 -19.27 -8.71
CA LEU A 72 -9.77 -20.61 -8.27
C LEU A 72 -10.91 -21.63 -8.30
N ALA A 73 -12.15 -21.20 -8.04
CA ALA A 73 -13.34 -22.02 -8.19
C ALA A 73 -13.79 -22.22 -9.65
N GLY A 74 -13.12 -21.58 -10.62
CA GLY A 74 -13.41 -21.69 -12.05
C GLY A 74 -14.59 -20.85 -12.54
N HIS A 75 -14.99 -19.83 -11.78
CA HIS A 75 -16.14 -18.99 -12.10
C HIS A 75 -15.78 -17.56 -12.54
N CYS A 76 -14.56 -17.10 -12.28
CA CYS A 76 -14.07 -15.78 -12.65
C CYS A 76 -12.81 -15.89 -13.53
N ASP A 77 -12.73 -15.05 -14.56
CA ASP A 77 -11.57 -14.93 -15.45
C ASP A 77 -11.19 -13.47 -15.79
N ASP A 78 -12.01 -12.47 -15.44
CA ASP A 78 -11.72 -11.04 -15.64
C ASP A 78 -11.94 -10.27 -14.33
N ILE A 79 -10.89 -9.61 -13.86
CA ILE A 79 -10.89 -8.73 -12.69
C ILE A 79 -10.36 -7.36 -13.11
N THR A 80 -11.07 -6.30 -12.77
CA THR A 80 -10.63 -4.92 -12.99
C THR A 80 -10.52 -4.20 -11.65
N VAL A 81 -9.35 -3.65 -11.36
CA VAL A 81 -9.08 -2.78 -10.21
C VAL A 81 -8.86 -1.36 -10.72
N THR A 82 -9.63 -0.41 -10.23
CA THR A 82 -9.52 1.01 -10.63
C THR A 82 -9.21 1.87 -9.41
N ILE A 83 -8.15 2.68 -9.51
CA ILE A 83 -7.88 3.79 -8.62
C ILE A 83 -8.52 5.03 -9.21
N HIS A 84 -9.53 5.55 -8.53
CA HIS A 84 -10.29 6.73 -8.98
C HIS A 84 -9.58 8.03 -8.61
N THR A 85 -10.02 9.14 -9.21
CA THR A 85 -9.40 10.46 -9.01
C THR A 85 -9.48 10.96 -7.56
N ASP A 86 -10.56 10.59 -6.87
CA ASP A 86 -10.81 10.87 -5.45
C ASP A 86 -10.08 9.91 -4.51
N ASN A 87 -9.19 9.07 -5.05
CA ASN A 87 -8.41 8.07 -4.35
C ASN A 87 -9.27 6.96 -3.70
N SER A 88 -10.51 6.76 -4.17
CA SER A 88 -11.29 5.55 -3.92
C SER A 88 -10.84 4.39 -4.82
N ILE A 89 -11.18 3.16 -4.44
CA ILE A 89 -10.85 1.94 -5.18
C ILE A 89 -12.12 1.20 -5.54
N SER A 90 -12.26 0.81 -6.81
CA SER A 90 -13.23 -0.20 -7.23
C SER A 90 -12.53 -1.48 -7.67
N VAL A 91 -13.11 -2.62 -7.27
CA VAL A 91 -12.72 -3.95 -7.73
C VAL A 91 -13.96 -4.61 -8.33
N ILE A 92 -13.89 -4.94 -9.61
CA ILE A 92 -14.97 -5.57 -10.37
C ILE A 92 -14.50 -6.95 -10.82
N ASP A 93 -15.28 -7.99 -10.53
CA ASP A 93 -15.08 -9.34 -11.04
C ASP A 93 -16.30 -9.85 -11.83
N ASN A 94 -16.08 -10.91 -12.62
CA ASN A 94 -17.13 -11.62 -13.34
C ASN A 94 -17.44 -13.02 -12.75
N GLY A 95 -17.24 -13.18 -11.44
CA GLY A 95 -17.52 -14.40 -10.68
C GLY A 95 -19.02 -14.68 -10.54
N ARG A 96 -19.40 -15.51 -9.56
CA ARG A 96 -20.83 -15.85 -9.33
C ARG A 96 -21.66 -14.70 -8.74
N GLY A 97 -21.00 -13.71 -8.15
CA GLY A 97 -21.62 -12.66 -7.35
C GLY A 97 -21.87 -13.11 -5.91
N ILE A 98 -21.63 -12.24 -4.93
CA ILE A 98 -21.94 -12.49 -3.51
C ILE A 98 -23.43 -12.85 -3.36
N PRO A 99 -23.82 -13.85 -2.55
CA PRO A 99 -25.23 -14.17 -2.34
C PRO A 99 -26.05 -12.96 -1.84
N THR A 100 -27.13 -12.61 -2.54
CA THR A 100 -27.96 -11.42 -2.25
C THR A 100 -29.26 -11.75 -1.49
N GLY A 101 -29.60 -13.04 -1.38
CA GLY A 101 -30.81 -13.50 -0.68
C GLY A 101 -30.80 -13.17 0.81
N VAL A 102 -32.00 -12.98 1.38
CA VAL A 102 -32.20 -12.77 2.82
C VAL A 102 -31.92 -14.07 3.57
N LYS A 103 -31.11 -13.99 4.62
CA LYS A 103 -30.78 -15.12 5.48
C LYS A 103 -31.82 -15.22 6.60
N MET A 104 -32.80 -16.12 6.46
CA MET A 104 -33.92 -16.23 7.40
C MET A 104 -33.52 -16.69 8.81
N ASP A 105 -32.40 -17.40 8.95
CA ASP A 105 -31.80 -17.80 10.22
C ASP A 105 -30.77 -16.78 10.76
N ASP A 106 -30.81 -15.51 10.31
CA ASP A 106 -30.09 -14.41 10.95
C ASP A 106 -30.68 -14.10 12.33
N LYS A 107 -29.82 -13.82 13.31
CA LYS A 107 -30.21 -13.54 14.71
C LYS A 107 -30.68 -12.09 14.94
N HIS A 108 -30.60 -11.24 13.92
CA HIS A 108 -30.96 -9.82 14.01
C HIS A 108 -32.36 -9.58 13.44
N GLU A 109 -33.06 -8.58 13.97
CA GLU A 109 -34.25 -7.97 13.37
C GLU A 109 -33.89 -6.56 12.88
N PRO A 110 -34.16 -6.20 11.62
CA PRO A 110 -34.72 -7.04 10.54
C PRO A 110 -33.74 -8.13 10.05
N LYS A 111 -34.26 -9.23 9.47
CA LYS A 111 -33.42 -10.28 8.86
C LYS A 111 -32.70 -9.70 7.64
N ARG A 112 -31.38 -9.86 7.56
CA ARG A 112 -30.54 -9.18 6.56
C ARG A 112 -30.24 -10.04 5.34
N SER A 113 -29.86 -9.39 4.23
CA SER A 113 -29.27 -10.08 3.07
C SER A 113 -27.92 -10.72 3.43
N ALA A 114 -27.59 -11.84 2.79
CA ALA A 114 -26.30 -12.52 3.01
C ALA A 114 -25.10 -11.62 2.66
N ALA A 115 -25.26 -10.74 1.66
CA ALA A 115 -24.27 -9.72 1.33
C ALA A 115 -24.07 -8.71 2.47
N GLU A 116 -25.15 -8.18 3.04
CA GLU A 116 -25.05 -7.28 4.19
C GLU A 116 -24.34 -7.96 5.36
N ILE A 117 -24.74 -9.19 5.69
CA ILE A 117 -24.13 -10.00 6.76
C ILE A 117 -22.63 -10.18 6.53
N ALA A 118 -22.20 -10.51 5.30
CA ALA A 118 -20.79 -10.67 4.96
C ALA A 118 -19.97 -9.38 5.14
N LEU A 119 -20.59 -8.21 5.01
CA LEU A 119 -19.94 -6.91 5.17
C LEU A 119 -20.08 -6.29 6.56
N THR A 120 -21.03 -6.74 7.39
CA THR A 120 -21.26 -6.17 8.74
C THR A 120 -20.90 -7.09 9.88
N GLU A 121 -20.77 -8.40 9.65
CA GLU A 121 -20.38 -9.38 10.67
C GLU A 121 -18.94 -9.84 10.49
N LEU A 122 -18.23 -9.98 11.61
CA LEU A 122 -16.94 -10.65 11.63
C LEU A 122 -17.15 -12.16 11.62
N HIS A 123 -16.27 -12.87 10.92
CA HIS A 123 -16.33 -14.33 10.79
C HIS A 123 -17.62 -14.84 10.12
N ALA A 124 -18.16 -14.06 9.18
CA ALA A 124 -19.31 -14.45 8.37
C ALA A 124 -18.88 -14.66 6.91
N GLY A 125 -19.13 -15.85 6.36
CA GLY A 125 -18.83 -16.14 4.97
C GLY A 125 -18.99 -17.60 4.57
N GLY A 126 -19.13 -17.87 3.28
CA GLY A 126 -19.25 -19.22 2.74
C GLY A 126 -17.96 -20.04 2.74
N LYS A 127 -16.84 -19.46 3.21
CA LYS A 127 -15.49 -20.02 3.15
C LYS A 127 -15.16 -21.00 4.30
N PHE A 128 -16.03 -21.10 5.31
CA PHE A 128 -15.84 -22.04 6.43
C PHE A 128 -16.19 -23.49 6.10
N ASN A 129 -16.92 -23.72 5.01
CA ASN A 129 -17.33 -25.04 4.57
C ASN A 129 -16.66 -25.38 3.22
N GLN A 130 -15.99 -26.53 3.13
CA GLN A 130 -15.29 -27.01 1.92
C GLN A 130 -16.21 -27.22 0.69
N ASN A 131 -17.53 -27.08 0.85
CA ASN A 131 -18.52 -27.23 -0.21
C ASN A 131 -18.47 -26.09 -1.24
N SER A 132 -18.14 -24.87 -0.83
CA SER A 132 -18.19 -23.69 -1.70
C SER A 132 -16.83 -23.36 -2.32
N TYR A 133 -15.75 -23.56 -1.55
CA TYR A 133 -14.36 -23.39 -1.99
C TYR A 133 -13.52 -24.56 -1.47
N LYS A 134 -12.94 -25.35 -2.38
CA LYS A 134 -12.07 -26.48 -2.02
C LYS A 134 -10.68 -26.05 -1.56
N VAL A 135 -10.21 -24.91 -2.07
CA VAL A 135 -8.94 -24.26 -1.74
C VAL A 135 -9.18 -22.75 -1.82
N SER A 136 -8.83 -22.00 -0.76
CA SER A 136 -8.99 -20.54 -0.70
C SER A 136 -7.88 -19.92 0.14
N GLY A 137 -7.51 -18.68 -0.17
CA GLY A 137 -6.59 -17.89 0.67
C GLY A 137 -7.28 -17.24 1.88
N GLY A 138 -8.58 -16.95 1.78
CA GLY A 138 -9.36 -16.22 2.79
C GLY A 138 -10.05 -17.12 3.81
N LEU A 139 -9.36 -17.52 4.88
CA LEU A 139 -9.89 -18.49 5.86
C LEU A 139 -10.60 -17.86 7.06
N HIS A 140 -10.43 -16.56 7.30
CA HIS A 140 -10.86 -15.93 8.56
C HIS A 140 -12.28 -15.35 8.51
N GLY A 141 -12.80 -15.05 7.31
CA GLY A 141 -14.14 -14.46 7.13
C GLY A 141 -14.29 -13.04 7.70
N VAL A 142 -13.19 -12.26 7.77
CA VAL A 142 -13.18 -10.89 8.31
C VAL A 142 -12.74 -9.83 7.29
N GLY A 143 -12.20 -10.24 6.14
CA GLY A 143 -11.54 -9.33 5.20
C GLY A 143 -12.42 -8.20 4.71
N VAL A 144 -13.49 -8.53 3.98
CA VAL A 144 -14.37 -7.53 3.35
C VAL A 144 -15.17 -6.70 4.37
N SER A 145 -15.47 -7.26 5.54
CA SER A 145 -16.08 -6.50 6.64
C SER A 145 -15.10 -5.52 7.29
N CYS A 146 -13.80 -5.83 7.35
CA CYS A 146 -12.78 -4.85 7.74
C CYS A 146 -12.66 -3.73 6.71
N VAL A 147 -12.73 -4.03 5.41
CA VAL A 147 -12.74 -3.01 4.35
C VAL A 147 -13.93 -2.07 4.53
N ASN A 148 -15.13 -2.62 4.77
CA ASN A 148 -16.33 -1.83 5.05
C ASN A 148 -16.16 -0.95 6.31
N ALA A 149 -15.67 -1.54 7.40
CA ALA A 149 -15.46 -0.84 8.67
C ALA A 149 -14.48 0.32 8.54
N LEU A 150 -13.40 0.15 7.78
CA LEU A 150 -12.28 1.09 7.67
C LEU A 150 -12.42 2.06 6.49
N SER A 151 -13.60 2.11 5.87
CA SER A 151 -13.93 3.04 4.80
C SER A 151 -14.86 4.15 5.30
N LYS A 152 -14.72 5.36 4.74
CA LYS A 152 -15.71 6.43 4.88
C LYS A 152 -17.05 5.97 4.33
N TRP A 153 -17.01 5.40 3.13
CA TRP A 153 -18.15 4.77 2.49
C TRP A 153 -17.70 3.54 1.68
N LEU A 154 -18.61 2.59 1.51
CA LEU A 154 -18.44 1.43 0.64
C LEU A 154 -19.76 1.19 -0.10
N ARG A 155 -19.70 1.04 -1.42
CA ARG A 155 -20.80 0.69 -2.30
C ARG A 155 -20.57 -0.72 -2.84
N LEU A 156 -21.57 -1.58 -2.66
CA LEU A 156 -21.55 -2.94 -3.18
C LEU A 156 -22.62 -3.09 -4.25
N THR A 157 -22.19 -3.46 -5.45
CA THR A 157 -23.07 -3.77 -6.57
C THR A 157 -22.88 -5.23 -6.97
N VAL A 158 -23.94 -6.03 -6.89
CA VAL A 158 -23.93 -7.45 -7.22
C VAL A 158 -24.81 -7.73 -8.43
N ARG A 159 -24.24 -8.36 -9.45
CA ARG A 159 -24.93 -8.79 -10.67
C ARG A 159 -25.19 -10.29 -10.55
N ARG A 160 -26.43 -10.68 -10.29
CA ARG A 160 -26.81 -12.08 -10.02
C ARG A 160 -28.28 -12.30 -10.35
N GLU A 161 -28.61 -13.49 -10.85
CA GLU A 161 -30.01 -13.91 -11.13
C GLU A 161 -30.79 -12.93 -12.04
N GLY A 162 -30.10 -12.33 -13.02
CA GLY A 162 -30.69 -11.41 -13.98
C GLY A 162 -30.91 -9.98 -13.44
N LYS A 163 -30.50 -9.70 -12.20
CA LYS A 163 -30.74 -8.42 -11.51
C LYS A 163 -29.43 -7.76 -11.06
N VAL A 164 -29.46 -6.44 -10.97
CA VAL A 164 -28.42 -5.62 -10.35
C VAL A 164 -28.88 -5.22 -8.96
N HIS A 165 -28.23 -5.76 -7.93
CA HIS A 165 -28.48 -5.46 -6.53
C HIS A 165 -27.46 -4.45 -6.01
N HIS A 166 -27.90 -3.51 -5.18
CA HIS A 166 -27.06 -2.43 -4.65
C HIS A 166 -27.30 -2.21 -3.15
N ILE A 167 -26.22 -1.92 -2.43
CA ILE A 167 -26.25 -1.46 -1.04
C ILE A 167 -25.05 -0.54 -0.78
N GLU A 168 -25.28 0.57 -0.06
CA GLU A 168 -24.23 1.50 0.38
C GLU A 168 -24.05 1.41 1.89
N PHE A 169 -22.82 1.59 2.36
CA PHE A 169 -22.44 1.66 3.75
C PHE A 169 -21.65 2.95 4.01
N ARG A 170 -21.77 3.49 5.23
CA ARG A 170 -20.92 4.56 5.75
C ARG A 170 -20.31 4.12 7.07
N LYS A 171 -18.97 4.11 7.16
CA LYS A 171 -18.22 3.64 8.34
C LYS A 171 -18.71 2.28 8.86
N GLY A 172 -19.03 1.34 7.94
CA GLY A 172 -19.54 0.01 8.26
C GLY A 172 -21.06 -0.11 8.46
N VAL A 173 -21.80 1.01 8.45
CA VAL A 173 -23.26 1.03 8.71
C VAL A 173 -24.04 1.14 7.40
N PRO A 174 -24.98 0.23 7.11
CA PRO A 174 -25.77 0.28 5.87
C PRO A 174 -26.65 1.52 5.81
N GLN A 175 -26.75 2.10 4.62
CA GLN A 175 -27.55 3.28 4.30
C GLN A 175 -28.80 2.87 3.51
N ASP A 176 -29.85 3.69 3.60
CA ASP A 176 -31.08 3.56 2.81
C ASP A 176 -31.68 2.14 2.78
N ARG A 177 -31.76 1.50 3.95
CA ARG A 177 -32.34 0.15 4.08
C ARG A 177 -33.75 0.09 3.50
N VAL A 178 -34.00 -0.90 2.67
CA VAL A 178 -35.34 -1.31 2.27
C VAL A 178 -35.87 -2.27 3.33
N LEU A 179 -37.06 -2.02 3.87
CA LEU A 179 -37.71 -2.91 4.84
C LEU A 179 -38.99 -3.48 4.23
N GLU A 180 -39.13 -4.80 4.29
CA GLU A 180 -40.30 -5.53 3.80
C GLU A 180 -40.74 -6.59 4.81
N MET A 181 -42.03 -6.94 4.83
CA MET A 181 -42.52 -8.09 5.59
C MET A 181 -42.51 -9.34 4.69
N ARG A 182 -41.76 -10.37 5.08
CA ARG A 182 -41.77 -11.69 4.41
C ARG A 182 -41.99 -12.79 5.42
N GLU A 183 -43.01 -13.62 5.18
CA GLU A 183 -43.34 -14.78 6.02
C GLU A 183 -43.52 -14.44 7.52
N GLY A 184 -43.99 -13.22 7.81
CA GLY A 184 -44.21 -12.73 9.19
C GLY A 184 -42.97 -12.11 9.85
N PHE A 185 -41.83 -12.06 9.18
CA PHE A 185 -40.60 -11.40 9.66
C PHE A 185 -40.33 -10.11 8.90
N GLU A 186 -39.82 -9.09 9.59
CA GLU A 186 -39.27 -7.89 8.95
C GLU A 186 -37.91 -8.24 8.35
N VAL A 187 -37.72 -7.94 7.06
CA VAL A 187 -36.52 -8.28 6.29
C VAL A 187 -35.93 -7.04 5.61
N SER A 188 -34.60 -7.05 5.44
CA SER A 188 -33.81 -6.01 4.79
C SER A 188 -33.14 -6.55 3.52
N PRO A 189 -33.87 -6.67 2.40
CA PRO A 189 -33.30 -7.10 1.12
C PRO A 189 -32.42 -6.00 0.51
N MET A 190 -31.51 -6.39 -0.39
CA MET A 190 -30.76 -5.42 -1.19
C MET A 190 -31.67 -4.72 -2.20
N LYS A 191 -31.45 -3.42 -2.42
CA LYS A 191 -32.17 -2.64 -3.43
C LYS A 191 -31.84 -3.15 -4.82
N ILE A 192 -32.86 -3.37 -5.65
CA ILE A 192 -32.68 -3.72 -7.08
C ILE A 192 -32.70 -2.43 -7.90
N ILE A 193 -31.65 -2.19 -8.68
CA ILE A 193 -31.47 -0.96 -9.47
C ILE A 193 -31.64 -1.18 -10.98
N GLY A 194 -31.74 -2.43 -11.44
CA GLY A 194 -31.97 -2.74 -12.85
C GLY A 194 -31.85 -4.23 -13.16
N ASP A 195 -32.05 -4.54 -14.44
CA ASP A 195 -31.87 -5.89 -15.01
C ASP A 195 -30.51 -6.01 -15.69
N THR A 196 -29.94 -7.21 -15.74
CA THR A 196 -28.65 -7.46 -16.38
C THR A 196 -28.50 -8.90 -16.86
N ASP A 197 -27.80 -9.11 -17.96
CA ASP A 197 -27.39 -10.45 -18.43
C ASP A 197 -26.00 -10.86 -17.88
N LYS A 198 -25.36 -9.98 -17.12
CA LYS A 198 -24.04 -10.20 -16.55
C LYS A 198 -24.11 -10.90 -15.18
N ARG A 199 -22.94 -11.36 -14.72
CA ARG A 199 -22.71 -11.82 -13.35
C ARG A 199 -21.47 -11.19 -12.75
N GLY A 200 -21.39 -11.18 -11.42
CA GLY A 200 -20.18 -10.79 -10.68
C GLY A 200 -20.45 -9.75 -9.58
N THR A 201 -19.38 -9.25 -9.00
CA THR A 201 -19.43 -8.28 -7.90
C THR A 201 -18.57 -7.06 -8.21
N GLU A 202 -19.05 -5.89 -7.82
CA GLU A 202 -18.27 -4.64 -7.76
C GLU A 202 -18.27 -4.15 -6.31
N VAL A 203 -17.08 -4.00 -5.75
CA VAL A 203 -16.86 -3.38 -4.43
C VAL A 203 -16.11 -2.07 -4.67
N HIS A 204 -16.77 -0.95 -4.35
CA HIS A 204 -16.20 0.39 -4.52
C HIS A 204 -16.14 1.08 -3.16
N PHE A 205 -14.96 1.47 -2.69
CA PHE A 205 -14.79 2.02 -1.35
C PHE A 205 -13.78 3.18 -1.30
N LEU A 206 -14.04 4.11 -0.38
CA LEU A 206 -13.11 5.19 -0.03
C LEU A 206 -12.58 4.98 1.39
N PRO A 207 -11.28 4.74 1.59
CA PRO A 207 -10.68 4.56 2.91
C PRO A 207 -10.93 5.75 3.86
N ASP A 208 -11.04 5.45 5.15
CA ASP A 208 -11.25 6.48 6.16
C ASP A 208 -9.93 7.19 6.53
N THR A 209 -9.76 8.42 6.04
CA THR A 209 -8.59 9.25 6.33
C THR A 209 -8.44 9.62 7.81
N ASP A 210 -9.50 9.47 8.62
CA ASP A 210 -9.41 9.64 10.08
C ASP A 210 -8.55 8.52 10.71
N ILE A 211 -8.51 7.36 10.05
CA ILE A 211 -7.76 6.16 10.46
C ILE A 211 -6.38 6.13 9.78
N PHE A 212 -6.32 6.40 8.47
CA PHE A 212 -5.09 6.40 7.67
C PHE A 212 -4.50 7.81 7.54
N GLN A 213 -4.07 8.39 8.67
CA GLN A 213 -3.67 9.81 8.73
C GLN A 213 -2.32 10.10 8.07
N GLN A 214 -1.34 9.21 8.24
CA GLN A 214 0.03 9.43 7.78
C GLN A 214 0.22 9.05 6.31
N ASN A 215 -0.51 8.04 5.84
CA ASN A 215 -0.43 7.57 4.47
C ASN A 215 -1.81 7.14 3.98
N SER A 216 -2.46 8.03 3.24
CA SER A 216 -3.81 7.86 2.71
C SER A 216 -3.84 7.59 1.21
N GLU A 217 -2.70 7.62 0.50
CA GLU A 217 -2.65 7.48 -0.96
C GLU A 217 -2.34 6.05 -1.40
N PHE A 218 -3.10 5.56 -2.39
CA PHE A 218 -2.79 4.29 -3.02
C PHE A 218 -1.62 4.43 -4.00
N HIS A 219 -0.60 3.60 -3.82
CA HIS A 219 0.55 3.51 -4.70
C HIS A 219 0.31 2.48 -5.80
N TYR A 220 0.30 2.97 -7.04
CA TYR A 220 0.11 2.15 -8.23
C TYR A 220 1.07 0.96 -8.28
N ASP A 221 2.36 1.18 -8.05
CA ASP A 221 3.39 0.15 -8.23
C ASP A 221 3.28 -0.99 -7.22
N ILE A 222 2.77 -0.70 -6.01
CA ILE A 222 2.50 -1.72 -4.98
C ILE A 222 1.35 -2.62 -5.45
N LEU A 223 0.25 -2.02 -5.92
CA LEU A 223 -0.89 -2.77 -6.46
C LEU A 223 -0.50 -3.53 -7.74
N ALA A 224 0.18 -2.88 -8.68
CA ALA A 224 0.63 -3.48 -9.94
C ALA A 224 1.53 -4.69 -9.70
N LYS A 225 2.47 -4.60 -8.74
CA LYS A 225 3.30 -5.74 -8.34
C LYS A 225 2.43 -6.89 -7.85
N ARG A 226 1.52 -6.66 -6.91
CA ARG A 226 0.66 -7.70 -6.33
C ARG A 226 -0.27 -8.34 -7.36
N LEU A 227 -0.93 -7.53 -8.20
CA LEU A 227 -1.85 -8.01 -9.24
C LEU A 227 -1.11 -8.81 -10.32
N ARG A 228 0.13 -8.43 -10.66
CA ARG A 228 1.01 -9.21 -11.54
C ARG A 228 1.33 -10.58 -10.95
N GLU A 229 1.70 -10.64 -9.67
CA GLU A 229 1.96 -11.90 -8.95
C GLU A 229 0.73 -12.82 -9.02
N LEU A 230 -0.45 -12.27 -8.74
CA LEU A 230 -1.72 -13.01 -8.79
C LEU A 230 -2.04 -13.53 -10.20
N SER A 231 -1.78 -12.75 -11.25
CA SER A 231 -2.00 -13.19 -12.64
C SER A 231 -1.09 -14.37 -13.01
N PHE A 232 0.17 -14.39 -12.56
CA PHE A 232 1.05 -15.55 -12.79
C PHE A 232 0.60 -16.79 -12.03
N LEU A 233 0.14 -16.64 -10.79
CA LEU A 233 -0.30 -17.76 -9.95
C LEU A 233 -1.64 -18.35 -10.40
N ASN A 234 -2.44 -17.57 -11.13
CA ASN A 234 -3.76 -17.96 -11.62
C ASN A 234 -3.77 -17.94 -13.15
N ASN A 235 -3.24 -19.01 -13.74
CA ASN A 235 -3.15 -19.15 -15.19
C ASN A 235 -4.54 -19.01 -15.84
N GLY A 236 -4.68 -18.02 -16.73
CA GLY A 236 -5.93 -17.73 -17.43
C GLY A 236 -6.80 -16.63 -16.80
N VAL A 237 -6.41 -16.06 -15.65
CA VAL A 237 -7.12 -14.93 -15.05
C VAL A 237 -6.50 -13.62 -15.54
N LYS A 238 -7.33 -12.80 -16.18
CA LYS A 238 -7.00 -11.48 -16.67
C LYS A 238 -7.27 -10.46 -15.57
N ILE A 239 -6.25 -9.71 -15.18
CA ILE A 239 -6.34 -8.67 -14.15
C ILE A 239 -5.93 -7.34 -14.77
N ARG A 240 -6.84 -6.36 -14.79
CA ARG A 240 -6.56 -4.99 -15.24
C ARG A 240 -6.40 -4.07 -14.05
N LEU A 241 -5.36 -3.24 -14.04
CA LEU A 241 -5.18 -2.15 -13.10
C LEU A 241 -5.25 -0.81 -13.84
N VAL A 242 -6.21 0.03 -13.47
CA VAL A 242 -6.41 1.38 -14.03
C VAL A 242 -6.16 2.42 -12.94
N ASP A 243 -5.41 3.47 -13.24
CA ASP A 243 -5.24 4.64 -12.37
C ASP A 243 -5.70 5.89 -13.11
N GLU A 244 -6.89 6.35 -12.75
CA GLU A 244 -7.53 7.52 -13.32
C GLU A 244 -6.82 8.82 -12.92
N ARG A 245 -6.03 8.81 -11.83
CA ARG A 245 -5.25 9.98 -11.38
C ARG A 245 -4.03 10.26 -12.25
N HIS A 246 -3.62 9.33 -13.09
CA HIS A 246 -2.46 9.48 -13.98
C HIS A 246 -2.73 8.99 -15.40
N ASN A 247 -3.97 8.58 -15.69
CA ASN A 247 -4.38 7.94 -16.93
C ASN A 247 -3.43 6.78 -17.33
N LYS A 248 -3.05 5.95 -16.34
CA LYS A 248 -2.15 4.81 -16.52
C LYS A 248 -2.95 3.51 -16.39
N GLU A 249 -2.76 2.58 -17.32
CA GLU A 249 -3.32 1.24 -17.19
C GLU A 249 -2.28 0.15 -17.47
N ASP A 250 -2.38 -0.96 -16.73
CA ASP A 250 -1.64 -2.18 -16.98
C ASP A 250 -2.64 -3.34 -17.10
N LEU A 251 -2.39 -4.23 -18.06
CA LEU A 251 -3.16 -5.46 -18.23
C LEU A 251 -2.28 -6.67 -17.98
N PHE A 252 -2.58 -7.41 -16.92
CA PHE A 252 -1.90 -8.64 -16.54
C PHE A 252 -2.73 -9.83 -17.01
N ALA A 253 -2.28 -10.48 -18.08
CA ALA A 253 -2.89 -11.68 -18.64
C ALA A 253 -1.79 -12.69 -18.96
N TYR A 254 -0.98 -13.02 -17.95
CA TYR A 254 0.17 -13.88 -18.15
C TYR A 254 -0.25 -15.35 -18.26
N ALA A 255 0.33 -16.03 -19.23
CA ALA A 255 0.23 -17.47 -19.39
C ALA A 255 1.53 -18.14 -18.91
N GLY A 256 1.44 -19.40 -18.50
CA GLY A 256 2.62 -20.20 -18.14
C GLY A 256 2.89 -20.33 -16.64
N GLY A 257 1.98 -19.89 -15.78
CA GLY A 257 2.01 -20.20 -14.34
C GLY A 257 3.26 -19.69 -13.62
N VAL A 258 3.73 -20.46 -12.64
CA VAL A 258 4.96 -20.16 -11.90
C VAL A 258 6.22 -20.16 -12.78
N LYS A 259 6.21 -20.88 -13.91
CA LYS A 259 7.31 -20.88 -14.88
C LYS A 259 7.44 -19.52 -15.55
N GLY A 260 6.35 -18.96 -16.07
CA GLY A 260 6.32 -17.61 -16.63
C GLY A 260 6.70 -16.55 -15.59
N PHE A 261 6.40 -16.79 -14.31
CA PHE A 261 6.81 -15.90 -13.25
C PHE A 261 8.34 -15.92 -13.03
N VAL A 262 8.98 -17.08 -13.08
CA VAL A 262 10.45 -17.17 -13.03
C VAL A 262 11.11 -16.46 -14.22
N GLU A 263 10.54 -16.58 -15.42
CA GLU A 263 10.99 -15.82 -16.60
C GLU A 263 10.92 -14.31 -16.34
N PHE A 264 9.82 -13.83 -15.74
CA PHE A 264 9.67 -12.43 -15.35
C PHE A 264 10.70 -11.99 -14.30
N ILE A 265 10.95 -12.78 -13.26
CA ILE A 265 11.95 -12.48 -12.21
C ILE A 265 13.36 -12.39 -12.80
N ASN A 266 13.63 -13.12 -13.88
CA ASN A 266 14.90 -13.09 -14.60
C ASN A 266 14.95 -12.03 -15.72
N GLN A 267 13.90 -11.24 -15.95
CA GLN A 267 13.98 -10.10 -16.87
C GLN A 267 15.06 -9.11 -16.40
N GLY A 268 15.96 -8.77 -17.32
CA GLY A 268 17.14 -7.93 -17.03
C GLY A 268 18.31 -8.67 -16.37
N LYS A 269 18.20 -9.97 -16.11
CA LYS A 269 19.31 -10.86 -15.69
C LYS A 269 19.70 -11.78 -16.84
N THR A 270 20.94 -12.30 -16.83
CA THR A 270 21.35 -13.32 -17.80
C THR A 270 21.09 -14.70 -17.19
N ALA A 271 20.06 -15.38 -17.68
CA ALA A 271 19.80 -16.77 -17.31
C ALA A 271 21.01 -17.65 -17.65
N LEU A 272 21.33 -18.58 -16.75
CA LEU A 272 22.46 -19.49 -16.92
C LEU A 272 22.13 -20.56 -17.96
N HIS A 273 20.92 -21.11 -17.89
CA HIS A 273 20.44 -22.18 -18.77
C HIS A 273 19.06 -21.84 -19.35
N GLY A 274 18.76 -22.39 -20.54
CA GLY A 274 17.52 -22.11 -21.27
C GLY A 274 16.30 -22.86 -20.73
N ASN A 275 16.48 -24.11 -20.27
CA ASN A 275 15.37 -24.93 -19.79
C ASN A 275 15.05 -24.61 -18.34
N ILE A 276 13.91 -23.99 -18.07
CA ILE A 276 13.46 -23.72 -16.70
C ILE A 276 12.95 -25.01 -16.08
N PHE A 277 13.42 -25.32 -14.87
CA PHE A 277 12.86 -26.43 -14.10
C PHE A 277 11.44 -26.09 -13.69
N HIS A 278 10.51 -27.01 -13.93
CA HIS A 278 9.12 -26.91 -13.48
C HIS A 278 8.69 -28.24 -12.91
N ALA A 279 8.17 -28.22 -11.68
CA ALA A 279 7.62 -29.37 -11.00
C ALA A 279 6.17 -29.07 -10.61
N MET A 280 5.27 -29.95 -11.00
CA MET A 280 3.86 -29.87 -10.64
C MET A 280 3.38 -31.26 -10.20
N GLY A 281 2.61 -31.33 -9.12
CA GLY A 281 2.00 -32.57 -8.70
C GLY A 281 1.15 -32.42 -7.44
N ASP A 282 0.33 -33.44 -7.21
CA ASP A 282 -0.49 -33.60 -6.01
C ASP A 282 0.06 -34.77 -5.18
N LYS A 283 0.09 -34.62 -3.86
CA LYS A 283 0.47 -35.69 -2.94
C LYS A 283 -0.40 -35.63 -1.70
N VAL A 284 -0.92 -36.80 -1.31
CA VAL A 284 -1.59 -36.99 -0.02
C VAL A 284 -0.52 -37.01 1.07
N SER A 285 -0.60 -36.06 1.99
CA SER A 285 0.24 -36.01 3.19
C SER A 285 -0.03 -37.20 4.11
N GLU A 286 0.86 -37.44 5.08
CA GLU A 286 0.68 -38.48 6.10
C GLU A 286 -0.61 -38.29 6.92
N GLN A 287 -1.14 -37.07 6.96
CA GLN A 287 -2.38 -36.70 7.65
C GLN A 287 -3.64 -36.90 6.78
N GLY A 288 -3.51 -37.44 5.56
CA GLY A 288 -4.63 -37.69 4.66
C GLY A 288 -5.07 -36.47 3.84
N THR A 289 -4.41 -35.32 3.99
CA THR A 289 -4.72 -34.10 3.23
C THR A 289 -4.01 -34.11 1.89
N ASN A 290 -4.74 -33.88 0.78
CA ASN A 290 -4.12 -33.69 -0.54
C ASN A 290 -3.49 -32.30 -0.64
N ILE A 291 -2.18 -32.26 -0.94
CA ILE A 291 -1.40 -31.04 -1.10
C ILE A 291 -0.97 -30.93 -2.55
N GLY A 292 -1.40 -29.86 -3.21
CA GLY A 292 -0.92 -29.50 -4.55
C GLY A 292 0.37 -28.70 -4.44
N VAL A 293 1.37 -29.04 -5.24
CA VAL A 293 2.68 -28.38 -5.27
C VAL A 293 3.01 -27.98 -6.70
N GLU A 294 3.36 -26.71 -6.89
CA GLU A 294 3.88 -26.19 -8.14
C GLU A 294 5.13 -25.34 -7.87
N VAL A 295 6.27 -25.73 -8.46
CA VAL A 295 7.57 -25.06 -8.28
C VAL A 295 8.20 -24.81 -9.63
N ALA A 296 8.70 -23.60 -9.85
CA ALA A 296 9.63 -23.33 -10.93
C ALA A 296 10.93 -22.74 -10.40
N MET A 297 12.05 -23.08 -11.05
CA MET A 297 13.35 -22.47 -10.74
C MET A 297 14.28 -22.38 -11.94
N GLN A 298 15.10 -21.32 -11.93
CA GLN A 298 16.13 -21.07 -12.91
C GLN A 298 17.29 -20.31 -12.26
N TRP A 299 18.52 -20.73 -12.55
CA TRP A 299 19.71 -20.02 -12.13
C TRP A 299 20.07 -18.93 -13.14
N ASN A 300 20.57 -17.80 -12.63
CA ASN A 300 21.12 -16.69 -13.42
C ASN A 300 22.58 -16.42 -13.00
N ASN A 301 23.24 -15.55 -13.75
CA ASN A 301 24.62 -15.15 -13.46
C ASN A 301 24.78 -14.23 -12.23
N GLY A 302 23.68 -13.78 -11.63
CA GLY A 302 23.68 -12.98 -10.41
C GLY A 302 24.10 -13.78 -9.19
N TYR A 303 24.13 -13.09 -8.06
CA TYR A 303 24.61 -13.63 -6.78
C TYR A 303 23.51 -13.70 -5.73
N ASN A 304 22.41 -12.99 -5.95
CA ASN A 304 21.32 -12.91 -4.99
C ASN A 304 20.34 -14.07 -5.19
N GLU A 305 19.89 -14.63 -4.08
CA GLU A 305 18.73 -15.53 -4.03
C GLU A 305 17.44 -14.71 -4.23
N SER A 306 16.54 -15.21 -5.08
CA SER A 306 15.21 -14.64 -5.32
C SER A 306 14.18 -15.76 -5.26
N VAL A 307 13.79 -16.15 -4.04
CA VAL A 307 12.77 -17.19 -3.82
C VAL A 307 11.48 -16.54 -3.33
N LEU A 308 10.39 -16.76 -4.06
CA LEU A 308 9.05 -16.32 -3.68
C LEU A 308 8.22 -17.52 -3.24
N CYS A 309 7.59 -17.39 -2.08
CA CYS A 309 6.85 -18.44 -1.41
C CYS A 309 5.35 -18.09 -1.38
N PHE A 310 4.51 -19.00 -1.84
CA PHE A 310 3.06 -18.82 -1.89
C PHE A 310 2.32 -20.05 -1.37
N THR A 311 1.26 -19.79 -0.62
CA THR A 311 0.28 -20.78 -0.16
C THR A 311 -1.11 -20.25 -0.51
N ASN A 312 -1.86 -20.96 -1.34
CA ASN A 312 -3.17 -20.52 -1.83
C ASN A 312 -3.16 -19.07 -2.35
N ASN A 313 -2.18 -18.73 -3.20
CA ASN A 313 -1.95 -17.39 -3.78
C ASN A 313 -1.53 -16.27 -2.81
N ILE A 314 -1.35 -16.57 -1.53
CA ILE A 314 -0.92 -15.62 -0.51
C ILE A 314 0.60 -15.68 -0.37
N PRO A 315 1.32 -14.55 -0.35
CA PRO A 315 2.77 -14.52 -0.26
C PRO A 315 3.20 -14.72 1.20
N GLN A 316 4.25 -15.51 1.40
CA GLN A 316 4.90 -15.67 2.71
C GLN A 316 6.28 -15.01 2.66
N ARG A 317 6.42 -13.83 3.28
CA ARG A 317 7.70 -13.08 3.33
C ARG A 317 8.78 -13.85 4.08
N ASP A 318 8.40 -14.57 5.14
CA ASP A 318 9.30 -15.34 6.00
C ASP A 318 9.40 -16.81 5.55
N GLY A 319 8.76 -17.16 4.42
CA GLY A 319 8.70 -18.52 3.90
C GLY A 319 7.89 -19.46 4.80
N GLY A 320 8.48 -20.59 5.20
CA GLY A 320 7.82 -21.56 6.07
C GLY A 320 8.16 -23.02 5.73
N THR A 321 7.26 -23.93 6.09
CA THR A 321 7.48 -25.38 5.96
C THR A 321 7.72 -25.85 4.52
N HIS A 322 6.94 -25.33 3.56
CA HIS A 322 7.15 -25.50 2.12
C HIS A 322 8.56 -25.08 1.62
N LEU A 323 9.05 -23.90 2.01
CA LEU A 323 10.40 -23.44 1.66
C LEU A 323 11.48 -24.37 2.24
N THR A 324 11.30 -24.83 3.48
CA THR A 324 12.21 -25.80 4.11
C THR A 324 12.23 -27.12 3.34
N GLY A 325 11.06 -27.61 2.89
CA GLY A 325 10.95 -28.81 2.06
C GLY A 325 11.67 -28.67 0.71
N LEU A 326 11.47 -27.54 0.01
CA LEU A 326 12.19 -27.22 -1.23
C LEU A 326 13.71 -27.25 -1.02
N ARG A 327 14.21 -26.53 0.01
CA ARG A 327 15.64 -26.41 0.28
C ARG A 327 16.27 -27.76 0.62
N ALA A 328 15.58 -28.59 1.40
CA ALA A 328 16.04 -29.93 1.74
C ALA A 328 16.16 -30.83 0.49
N ALA A 329 15.12 -30.85 -0.36
CA ALA A 329 15.13 -31.61 -1.61
C ALA A 329 16.26 -31.16 -2.55
N MET A 330 16.37 -29.86 -2.79
CA MET A 330 17.38 -29.28 -3.67
C MET A 330 18.80 -29.60 -3.20
N THR A 331 19.07 -29.42 -1.90
CA THR A 331 20.39 -29.69 -1.32
C THR A 331 20.78 -31.15 -1.48
N ARG A 332 19.87 -32.08 -1.17
CA ARG A 332 20.13 -33.52 -1.29
C ARG A 332 20.36 -33.95 -2.73
N VAL A 333 19.48 -33.54 -3.66
CA VAL A 333 19.51 -34.01 -5.06
C VAL A 333 20.71 -33.45 -5.81
N ILE A 334 21.01 -32.16 -5.66
CA ILE A 334 22.13 -31.53 -6.35
C ILE A 334 23.47 -32.05 -5.81
N ASN A 335 23.63 -32.21 -4.49
CA ASN A 335 24.87 -32.77 -3.93
C ASN A 335 25.12 -34.19 -4.45
N LYS A 336 24.08 -35.04 -4.43
CA LYS A 336 24.18 -36.39 -4.99
C LYS A 336 24.61 -36.37 -6.45
N TYR A 337 24.02 -35.50 -7.27
CA TYR A 337 24.40 -35.38 -8.67
C TYR A 337 25.86 -34.92 -8.86
N ILE A 338 26.34 -33.98 -8.04
CA ILE A 338 27.72 -33.50 -8.07
C ILE A 338 28.70 -34.60 -7.68
N GLU A 339 28.38 -35.40 -6.67
CA GLU A 339 29.17 -36.55 -6.20
C GLU A 339 29.23 -37.65 -7.26
N ASP A 340 28.07 -38.08 -7.77
CA ASP A 340 27.93 -39.16 -8.76
C ASP A 340 28.67 -38.83 -10.08
N ASN A 341 28.78 -37.54 -10.43
CA ASN A 341 29.45 -37.05 -11.65
C ASN A 341 30.86 -36.48 -11.39
N GLU A 342 31.41 -36.60 -10.18
CA GLU A 342 32.73 -36.11 -9.78
C GLU A 342 33.02 -34.61 -10.08
N LEU A 343 31.98 -33.76 -10.13
CA LEU A 343 32.11 -32.37 -10.63
C LEU A 343 32.93 -31.46 -9.70
N ALA A 344 33.00 -31.76 -8.41
CA ALA A 344 33.74 -30.98 -7.40
C ALA A 344 35.19 -31.45 -7.16
N LYS A 345 35.64 -32.53 -7.82
CA LYS A 345 36.92 -33.22 -7.52
C LYS A 345 38.15 -32.31 -7.60
N LYS A 346 38.13 -31.32 -8.51
CA LYS A 346 39.22 -30.34 -8.67
C LYS A 346 39.17 -29.20 -7.66
N ALA A 347 37.99 -28.87 -7.11
CA ALA A 347 37.80 -27.71 -6.27
C ALA A 347 38.17 -27.95 -4.80
N LYS A 348 38.04 -29.19 -4.31
CA LYS A 348 38.33 -29.58 -2.90
C LYS A 348 37.65 -28.66 -1.87
N VAL A 349 36.39 -28.30 -2.13
CA VAL A 349 35.56 -27.48 -1.24
C VAL A 349 34.30 -28.24 -0.88
N GLU A 350 33.83 -28.03 0.35
CA GLU A 350 32.54 -28.53 0.80
C GLU A 350 31.44 -27.60 0.29
N ILE A 351 30.41 -28.18 -0.33
CA ILE A 351 29.29 -27.43 -0.91
C ILE A 351 28.18 -27.36 0.13
N SER A 352 27.79 -26.14 0.47
CA SER A 352 26.68 -25.86 1.38
C SER A 352 25.40 -25.56 0.60
N GLY A 353 24.25 -25.59 1.28
CA GLY A 353 22.99 -25.17 0.68
C GLY A 353 22.98 -23.68 0.29
N ASP A 354 23.82 -22.84 0.89
CA ASP A 354 23.92 -21.40 0.55
C ASP A 354 24.56 -21.22 -0.84
N ASP A 355 25.57 -22.03 -1.15
CA ASP A 355 26.25 -22.03 -2.45
C ASP A 355 25.29 -22.41 -3.59
N MET A 356 24.30 -23.26 -3.30
CA MET A 356 23.28 -23.69 -4.27
C MET A 356 22.24 -22.62 -4.59
N ARG A 357 22.04 -21.66 -3.68
CA ARG A 357 21.01 -20.61 -3.81
C ARG A 357 21.54 -19.35 -4.47
N GLU A 358 22.85 -19.25 -4.66
CA GLU A 358 23.48 -18.12 -5.34
C GLU A 358 22.92 -17.97 -6.77
N GLY A 359 22.29 -16.83 -7.06
CA GLY A 359 21.69 -16.55 -8.37
C GLY A 359 20.45 -17.38 -8.70
N LEU A 360 19.84 -18.05 -7.71
CA LEU A 360 18.61 -18.80 -7.89
C LEU A 360 17.40 -17.85 -7.97
N ALA A 361 16.62 -17.93 -9.05
CA ALA A 361 15.26 -17.41 -9.12
C ALA A 361 14.28 -18.58 -9.00
N CYS A 362 13.39 -18.55 -8.01
CA CYS A 362 12.44 -19.63 -7.75
C CYS A 362 11.10 -19.10 -7.26
N VAL A 363 10.03 -19.77 -7.70
CA VAL A 363 8.68 -19.57 -7.20
C VAL A 363 8.16 -20.90 -6.70
N VAL A 364 7.71 -20.93 -5.44
CA VAL A 364 7.07 -22.09 -4.80
C VAL A 364 5.63 -21.72 -4.51
N SER A 365 4.69 -22.46 -5.10
CA SER A 365 3.26 -22.30 -4.84
C SER A 365 2.69 -23.62 -4.34
N VAL A 366 2.06 -23.61 -3.17
CA VAL A 366 1.37 -24.78 -2.62
C VAL A 366 -0.13 -24.50 -2.46
N LYS A 367 -0.93 -25.52 -2.76
CA LYS A 367 -2.38 -25.52 -2.56
C LYS A 367 -2.71 -26.43 -1.39
N VAL A 368 -3.20 -25.83 -0.31
CA VAL A 368 -3.44 -26.48 0.98
C VAL A 368 -4.91 -26.23 1.37
N PRO A 369 -5.70 -27.26 1.69
CA PRO A 369 -7.09 -27.07 2.12
C PRO A 369 -7.23 -26.26 3.41
N GLU A 370 -6.42 -26.53 4.43
CA GLU A 370 -6.49 -25.89 5.75
C GLU A 370 -5.09 -25.42 6.22
N PRO A 371 -4.49 -24.41 5.57
CA PRO A 371 -3.16 -23.95 5.93
C PRO A 371 -3.15 -23.24 7.28
N LYS A 372 -2.06 -23.45 8.04
CA LYS A 372 -1.81 -22.79 9.32
C LYS A 372 -0.67 -21.79 9.17
N PHE A 373 -0.92 -20.55 9.60
CA PHE A 373 0.06 -19.46 9.58
C PHE A 373 0.45 -19.02 11.00
N SER A 374 1.61 -18.40 11.15
CA SER A 374 2.07 -17.88 12.45
C SER A 374 1.32 -16.63 12.92
N SER A 375 0.67 -15.90 12.01
CA SER A 375 0.02 -14.60 12.25
C SER A 375 -1.10 -14.34 11.22
N GLN A 376 -1.92 -13.32 11.49
CA GLN A 376 -2.95 -12.83 10.57
C GLN A 376 -2.38 -12.28 9.25
N THR A 377 -1.17 -11.72 9.28
CA THR A 377 -0.45 -11.25 8.09
C THR A 377 0.00 -12.38 7.18
N LYS A 378 -0.10 -13.64 7.64
CA LYS A 378 0.22 -14.87 6.89
C LYS A 378 1.66 -14.90 6.34
N ASP A 379 2.59 -14.25 7.04
CA ASP A 379 3.99 -14.12 6.58
C ASP A 379 4.77 -15.44 6.62
N LYS A 380 4.36 -16.41 7.44
CA LYS A 380 5.02 -17.71 7.58
C LYS A 380 4.06 -18.89 7.65
N LEU A 381 4.27 -19.89 6.80
CA LEU A 381 3.53 -21.16 6.84
C LEU A 381 4.11 -22.10 7.90
N VAL A 382 3.25 -22.60 8.81
CA VAL A 382 3.62 -23.51 9.90
C VAL A 382 2.99 -24.91 9.80
N SER A 383 2.18 -25.17 8.78
CA SER A 383 1.64 -26.50 8.45
C SER A 383 2.76 -27.52 8.18
N SER A 384 2.98 -28.45 9.11
CA SER A 384 4.07 -29.44 9.04
C SER A 384 3.82 -30.48 7.94
N GLU A 385 2.56 -30.78 7.66
CA GLU A 385 2.08 -31.72 6.64
C GLU A 385 2.48 -31.35 5.20
N VAL A 386 2.87 -30.10 4.96
CA VAL A 386 3.26 -29.59 3.63
C VAL A 386 4.70 -29.95 3.27
N ARG A 387 5.59 -30.14 4.27
CA ARG A 387 7.03 -30.32 4.02
C ARG A 387 7.32 -31.56 3.17
N ALA A 388 6.81 -32.72 3.59
CA ALA A 388 7.12 -34.00 2.93
C ALA A 388 6.58 -34.05 1.48
N PRO A 389 5.33 -33.66 1.18
CA PRO A 389 4.84 -33.51 -0.19
C PRO A 389 5.74 -32.69 -1.11
N VAL A 390 6.18 -31.50 -0.68
CA VAL A 390 7.07 -30.63 -1.46
C VAL A 390 8.41 -31.31 -1.70
N GLU A 391 9.00 -31.88 -0.64
CA GLU A 391 10.31 -32.52 -0.69
C GLU A 391 10.33 -33.73 -1.65
N ASP A 392 9.25 -34.52 -1.66
CA ASP A 392 9.10 -35.73 -2.46
C ASP A 392 8.88 -35.41 -3.95
N ILE A 393 7.95 -34.48 -4.25
CA ILE A 393 7.64 -34.06 -5.63
C ILE A 393 8.85 -33.38 -6.27
N VAL A 394 9.44 -32.40 -5.59
CA VAL A 394 10.61 -31.66 -6.11
C VAL A 394 11.80 -32.60 -6.21
N GLY A 395 12.05 -33.45 -5.22
CA GLY A 395 13.20 -34.35 -5.21
C GLY A 395 13.20 -35.30 -6.42
N ARG A 396 12.06 -35.92 -6.71
CA ARG A 396 11.90 -36.82 -7.85
C ARG A 396 12.08 -36.07 -9.18
N LEU A 397 11.30 -35.02 -9.41
CA LEU A 397 11.31 -34.31 -10.69
C LEU A 397 12.64 -33.57 -10.95
N LEU A 398 13.31 -33.08 -9.91
CA LEU A 398 14.64 -32.47 -10.05
C LEU A 398 15.70 -33.50 -10.43
N THR A 399 15.60 -34.72 -9.90
CA THR A 399 16.48 -35.83 -10.31
C THR A 399 16.28 -36.14 -11.79
N ASP A 400 15.02 -36.29 -12.22
CA ASP A 400 14.68 -36.54 -13.63
C ASP A 400 15.21 -35.41 -14.53
N TRP A 401 14.97 -34.15 -14.17
CA TRP A 401 15.41 -32.99 -14.94
C TRP A 401 16.94 -32.90 -15.11
N LEU A 402 17.72 -33.18 -14.05
CA LEU A 402 19.19 -33.18 -14.10
C LEU A 402 19.75 -34.29 -15.00
N LEU A 403 19.06 -35.43 -15.08
CA LEU A 403 19.44 -36.55 -15.95
C LEU A 403 19.05 -36.30 -17.41
N GLU A 404 17.89 -35.70 -17.65
CA GLU A 404 17.40 -35.37 -19.00
C GLU A 404 18.13 -34.18 -19.63
N ASN A 405 18.66 -33.25 -18.81
CA ASN A 405 19.29 -32.00 -19.28
C ASN A 405 20.77 -31.90 -18.83
N PRO A 406 21.67 -32.78 -19.29
CA PRO A 406 23.04 -32.87 -18.76
C PRO A 406 23.89 -31.61 -18.99
N ASN A 407 23.66 -30.88 -20.10
CA ASN A 407 24.37 -29.63 -20.38
C ASN A 407 23.99 -28.52 -19.39
N ASP A 408 22.69 -28.40 -19.08
CA ASP A 408 22.18 -27.40 -18.15
C ASP A 408 22.58 -27.77 -16.71
N ALA A 409 22.44 -29.05 -16.35
CA ALA A 409 22.87 -29.59 -15.06
C ALA A 409 24.36 -29.28 -14.79
N LYS A 410 25.23 -29.48 -15.79
CA LYS A 410 26.65 -29.17 -15.68
C LYS A 410 26.91 -27.67 -15.47
N GLN A 411 26.17 -26.79 -16.15
CA GLN A 411 26.31 -25.34 -15.96
C GLN A 411 25.89 -24.92 -14.55
N VAL A 412 24.74 -25.40 -14.07
CA VAL A 412 24.26 -25.16 -12.70
C VAL A 412 25.28 -25.66 -11.68
N CYS A 413 25.71 -26.91 -11.76
CA CYS A 413 26.68 -27.48 -10.82
C CYS A 413 28.02 -26.74 -10.85
N SER A 414 28.49 -26.30 -12.03
CA SER A 414 29.73 -25.52 -12.15
C SER A 414 29.62 -24.18 -11.43
N LYS A 415 28.48 -23.47 -11.58
CA LYS A 415 28.22 -22.22 -10.85
C LYS A 415 28.23 -22.45 -9.33
N ILE A 416 27.60 -23.53 -8.86
CA ILE A 416 27.55 -23.86 -7.43
C ILE A 416 28.95 -24.16 -6.87
N VAL A 417 29.77 -24.92 -7.60
CA VAL A 417 31.16 -25.20 -7.22
C VAL A 417 32.01 -23.92 -7.20
N GLU A 418 31.79 -23.01 -8.15
CA GLU A 418 32.44 -21.70 -8.17
C GLU A 418 32.03 -20.83 -6.98
N ALA A 419 30.75 -20.80 -6.62
CA ALA A 419 30.24 -20.10 -5.44
C ALA A 419 30.87 -20.64 -4.15
N ALA A 420 30.91 -21.97 -3.99
CA ALA A 420 31.56 -22.62 -2.84
C ALA A 420 33.07 -22.28 -2.76
N ARG A 421 33.76 -22.24 -3.90
CA ARG A 421 35.17 -21.83 -3.96
C ARG A 421 35.35 -20.35 -3.59
N ALA A 422 34.44 -19.48 -4.06
CA ALA A 422 34.47 -18.06 -3.74
C ALA A 422 34.19 -17.80 -2.25
N ARG A 423 33.21 -18.50 -1.66
CA ARG A 423 32.93 -18.46 -0.22
C ARG A 423 34.14 -18.86 0.60
N GLU A 424 34.79 -19.98 0.24
CA GLU A 424 35.98 -20.46 0.95
C GLU A 424 37.18 -19.50 0.80
N ALA A 425 37.34 -18.87 -0.37
CA ALA A 425 38.34 -17.83 -0.57
C ALA A 425 38.04 -16.57 0.26
N ALA A 426 36.78 -16.14 0.30
CA ALA A 426 36.32 -15.02 1.12
C ALA A 426 36.53 -15.30 2.61
N ARG A 427 36.22 -16.51 3.09
CA ARG A 427 36.48 -16.95 4.47
C ARG A 427 37.96 -16.83 4.83
N LYS A 428 38.85 -17.32 3.96
CA LYS A 428 40.32 -17.21 4.15
C LYS A 428 40.80 -15.75 4.14
N ALA A 429 40.28 -14.93 3.24
CA ALA A 429 40.60 -13.50 3.19
C ALA A 429 40.13 -12.78 4.45
N ARG A 430 38.90 -13.07 4.93
CA ARG A 430 38.38 -12.55 6.20
C ARG A 430 39.20 -12.99 7.39
N GLU A 431 39.59 -14.26 7.49
CA GLU A 431 40.45 -14.77 8.57
C GLU A 431 41.82 -14.06 8.58
N ALA A 432 42.38 -13.75 7.42
CA ALA A 432 43.59 -12.96 7.31
C ALA A 432 43.37 -11.52 7.82
N THR A 433 42.28 -10.86 7.41
CA THR A 433 41.93 -9.50 7.87
C THR A 433 41.58 -9.46 9.36
N ARG A 434 40.89 -10.47 9.89
CA ARG A 434 40.56 -10.59 11.33
C ARG A 434 41.82 -10.72 12.18
N LYS A 435 42.85 -11.44 11.69
CA LYS A 435 44.18 -11.47 12.32
C LYS A 435 44.86 -10.10 12.30
N THR A 436 44.63 -9.28 11.28
CA THR A 436 45.12 -7.89 11.20
C THR A 436 44.33 -6.94 12.13
N VAL A 437 43.00 -7.14 12.28
CA VAL A 437 42.13 -6.32 13.13
C VAL A 437 42.28 -6.65 14.62
N MET A 438 42.47 -7.93 15.00
CA MET A 438 42.95 -8.29 16.36
C MET A 438 44.35 -7.73 16.66
N GLY A 439 45.08 -7.27 15.62
CA GLY A 439 46.34 -6.54 15.73
C GLY A 439 46.21 -5.05 16.09
N GLY A 440 45.00 -4.53 16.34
CA GLY A 440 44.84 -3.22 17.00
C GLY A 440 44.63 -2.01 16.09
N MET A 441 43.96 -2.14 14.94
CA MET A 441 43.38 -0.95 14.30
C MET A 441 42.03 -0.64 14.96
N GLY A 442 41.97 0.51 15.65
CA GLY A 442 40.77 1.01 16.30
C GLY A 442 39.65 1.40 15.34
N LEU A 443 38.66 2.12 15.86
CA LEU A 443 37.55 2.70 15.11
C LEU A 443 38.02 3.40 13.82
N PRO A 444 37.22 3.38 12.73
CA PRO A 444 37.62 3.99 11.48
C PRO A 444 38.07 5.44 11.71
N GLY A 445 39.23 5.84 11.19
CA GLY A 445 39.79 7.18 11.46
C GLY A 445 38.91 8.37 11.02
N LYS A 446 37.88 8.10 10.22
CA LYS A 446 36.87 9.08 9.78
C LYS A 446 35.67 9.20 10.72
N LEU A 447 35.42 8.19 11.55
CA LEU A 447 34.31 8.19 12.50
C LEU A 447 34.63 9.19 13.61
N ALA A 448 33.81 10.21 13.75
CA ALA A 448 33.76 11.00 14.97
C ALA A 448 32.81 10.29 15.93
N ASP A 449 33.32 9.59 16.93
CA ASP A 449 32.49 8.81 17.86
C ASP A 449 31.80 9.70 18.92
N CYS A 450 30.82 9.15 19.63
CA CYS A 450 30.18 9.74 20.81
C CYS A 450 30.85 9.28 22.12
N GLN A 451 30.52 9.93 23.24
CA GLN A 451 31.06 9.60 24.56
C GLN A 451 30.26 8.50 25.27
N GLU A 452 28.96 8.44 25.00
CA GLU A 452 28.03 7.42 25.49
C GLU A 452 28.37 6.05 24.90
N LYS A 453 28.21 5.01 25.73
CA LYS A 453 28.48 3.62 25.37
C LYS A 453 27.24 2.75 25.33
N ASP A 454 26.15 3.19 25.95
CA ASP A 454 24.86 2.50 25.83
C ASP A 454 24.30 2.65 24.41
N PRO A 455 24.23 1.58 23.61
CA PRO A 455 23.76 1.65 22.23
C PRO A 455 22.33 2.20 22.09
N ALA A 456 21.49 2.05 23.11
CA ALA A 456 20.10 2.53 23.10
C ALA A 456 20.00 4.05 23.09
N LEU A 457 20.97 4.73 23.70
CA LEU A 457 21.02 6.19 23.77
C LEU A 457 21.79 6.77 22.58
N CYS A 458 22.71 6.01 22.00
CA CYS A 458 23.61 6.48 20.94
C CYS A 458 22.92 6.62 19.57
N GLU A 459 23.30 7.68 18.86
CA GLU A 459 22.92 7.98 17.48
C GLU A 459 24.16 8.01 16.60
N ILE A 460 24.04 7.55 15.35
CA ILE A 460 25.05 7.77 14.31
C ILE A 460 24.42 8.46 13.10
N TYR A 461 25.02 9.58 12.68
CA TYR A 461 24.64 10.30 11.47
C TYR A 461 25.58 9.94 10.34
N ILE A 462 25.02 9.34 9.29
CA ILE A 462 25.73 9.06 8.04
C ILE A 462 25.50 10.26 7.12
N VAL A 463 26.58 10.96 6.77
CA VAL A 463 26.53 12.25 6.05
C VAL A 463 27.30 12.21 4.74
N GLU A 464 26.84 13.01 3.78
CA GLU A 464 27.45 13.14 2.47
C GLU A 464 28.71 14.03 2.50
N GLY A 465 29.87 13.42 2.33
CA GLY A 465 31.15 14.10 2.22
C GLY A 465 31.67 14.69 3.54
N ASP A 466 32.90 15.19 3.48
CA ASP A 466 33.56 15.79 4.65
C ASP A 466 33.04 17.21 4.94
N SER A 467 32.41 17.88 3.96
CA SER A 467 31.84 19.22 4.14
C SER A 467 30.67 19.17 5.11
N ALA A 468 29.64 18.38 4.80
CA ALA A 468 28.52 18.15 5.70
C ALA A 468 28.99 17.48 7.02
N GLY A 469 29.97 16.56 6.93
CA GLY A 469 30.59 15.95 8.11
C GLY A 469 31.28 16.93 9.05
N GLY A 470 31.93 17.97 8.52
CA GLY A 470 32.56 19.03 9.31
C GLY A 470 31.52 19.84 10.07
N SER A 471 30.48 20.31 9.38
CA SER A 471 29.37 21.07 9.99
C SER A 471 28.61 20.24 11.03
N ALA A 472 28.27 19.00 10.69
CA ALA A 472 27.58 18.08 11.61
C ALA A 472 28.44 17.77 12.84
N LYS A 473 29.75 17.56 12.68
CA LYS A 473 30.67 17.34 13.80
C LYS A 473 30.75 18.54 14.75
N GLN A 474 30.66 19.76 14.23
CA GLN A 474 30.68 20.98 15.04
C GLN A 474 29.35 21.23 15.76
N GLY A 475 28.22 20.92 15.10
CA GLY A 475 26.88 21.19 15.63
C GLY A 475 26.29 20.10 16.53
N ARG A 476 26.86 18.90 16.55
CA ARG A 476 26.32 17.75 17.29
C ARG A 476 26.46 17.88 18.81
N ASP A 477 25.62 17.16 19.53
CA ASP A 477 25.90 16.79 20.91
C ASP A 477 26.86 15.58 20.94
N ARG A 478 28.14 15.86 21.25
CA ARG A 478 29.19 14.84 21.35
C ARG A 478 28.92 13.77 22.42
N LYS A 479 27.97 14.00 23.34
CA LYS A 479 27.61 13.03 24.38
C LYS A 479 27.08 11.75 23.75
N PHE A 480 26.11 11.84 22.85
CA PHE A 480 25.42 10.66 22.29
C PHE A 480 25.40 10.59 20.76
N GLN A 481 25.88 11.62 20.04
CA GLN A 481 25.82 11.66 18.58
C GLN A 481 27.20 11.40 17.94
N ALA A 482 27.30 10.34 17.16
CA ALA A 482 28.43 10.01 16.30
C ALA A 482 28.19 10.52 14.85
N ILE A 483 29.26 10.89 14.15
CA ILE A 483 29.18 11.36 12.75
C ILE A 483 30.11 10.50 11.91
N LEU A 484 29.57 9.95 10.82
CA LEU A 484 30.30 9.17 9.83
C LEU A 484 30.16 9.81 8.43
N PRO A 485 31.20 10.53 7.97
CA PRO A 485 31.22 11.06 6.60
C PRO A 485 31.55 9.96 5.59
N LEU A 486 30.75 9.89 4.52
CA LEU A 486 31.00 9.01 3.37
C LEU A 486 31.46 9.83 2.16
N ARG A 487 32.51 9.38 1.48
CA ARG A 487 33.00 10.03 0.26
C ARG A 487 32.53 9.28 -0.98
N GLY A 488 31.94 10.02 -1.91
CA GLY A 488 31.50 9.49 -3.19
C GLY A 488 30.27 8.57 -3.08
N LYS A 489 29.82 8.08 -4.25
CA LYS A 489 28.68 7.17 -4.35
C LYS A 489 29.08 5.80 -3.80
N ILE A 490 28.22 5.22 -2.98
CA ILE A 490 28.42 3.88 -2.41
C ILE A 490 28.33 2.85 -3.53
N LEU A 491 29.12 1.78 -3.44
CA LEU A 491 29.03 0.68 -4.38
C LEU A 491 27.61 0.09 -4.35
N ASN A 492 26.98 -0.02 -5.52
CA ASN A 492 25.66 -0.63 -5.63
C ASN A 492 25.75 -2.14 -5.31
N VAL A 493 25.24 -2.52 -4.15
CA VAL A 493 25.34 -3.89 -3.65
C VAL A 493 24.42 -4.87 -4.37
N GLU A 494 23.38 -4.37 -5.05
CA GLU A 494 22.49 -5.23 -5.84
C GLU A 494 23.23 -5.88 -7.01
N LYS A 495 24.23 -5.17 -7.56
CA LYS A 495 24.98 -5.58 -8.75
C LYS A 495 26.37 -6.15 -8.42
N ALA A 496 26.77 -6.18 -7.16
CA ALA A 496 28.12 -6.53 -6.74
C ALA A 496 28.14 -7.83 -5.93
N ARG A 497 29.17 -8.66 -6.15
CA ARG A 497 29.44 -9.84 -5.33
C ARG A 497 29.91 -9.49 -3.94
N PHE A 498 29.71 -10.41 -3.00
CA PHE A 498 30.12 -10.25 -1.61
C PHE A 498 31.62 -9.98 -1.41
N ASP A 499 32.51 -10.65 -2.16
CA ASP A 499 33.96 -10.40 -2.11
C ASP A 499 34.31 -8.96 -2.53
N LYS A 500 33.64 -8.45 -3.57
CA LYS A 500 33.78 -7.07 -4.02
C LYS A 500 33.22 -6.06 -3.00
N LEU A 501 32.15 -6.41 -2.28
CA LEU A 501 31.63 -5.59 -1.17
C LEU A 501 32.69 -5.42 -0.07
N LEU A 502 33.37 -6.51 0.30
CA LEU A 502 34.43 -6.48 1.30
C LEU A 502 35.68 -5.73 0.84
N SER A 503 35.88 -5.53 -0.46
CA SER A 503 36.99 -4.71 -0.98
C SER A 503 36.69 -3.20 -0.96
N SER A 504 35.46 -2.79 -0.65
CA SER A 504 35.05 -1.39 -0.65
C SER A 504 35.30 -0.72 0.69
N ASP A 505 36.21 0.27 0.72
CA ASP A 505 36.55 1.02 1.93
C ASP A 505 35.34 1.67 2.61
N SER A 506 34.40 2.22 1.83
CA SER A 506 33.19 2.86 2.36
C SER A 506 32.28 1.86 3.07
N ILE A 507 32.14 0.65 2.52
CA ILE A 507 31.33 -0.42 3.11
C ILE A 507 32.03 -0.99 4.35
N LEU A 508 33.34 -1.27 4.28
CA LEU A 508 34.13 -1.69 5.43
C LEU A 508 34.03 -0.70 6.58
N THR A 509 34.18 0.60 6.27
CA THR A 509 34.05 1.69 7.26
C THR A 509 32.68 1.68 7.93
N LEU A 510 31.59 1.50 7.17
CA LEU A 510 30.23 1.40 7.71
C LEU A 510 30.07 0.19 8.64
N ILE A 511 30.51 -1.00 8.20
CA ILE A 511 30.42 -2.24 9.00
C ILE A 511 31.21 -2.10 10.30
N THR A 512 32.45 -1.59 10.22
CA THR A 512 33.29 -1.38 11.42
C THR A 512 32.70 -0.33 12.35
N ALA A 513 32.09 0.74 11.82
CA ALA A 513 31.43 1.75 12.64
C ALA A 513 30.23 1.14 13.39
N LEU A 514 29.35 0.39 12.71
CA LEU A 514 28.15 -0.20 13.31
C LEU A 514 28.45 -1.34 14.28
N GLY A 515 29.52 -2.11 14.04
CA GLY A 515 29.97 -3.18 14.95
C GLY A 515 29.22 -4.50 14.81
N THR A 516 28.25 -4.60 13.91
CA THR A 516 27.39 -5.79 13.73
C THR A 516 28.04 -6.91 12.92
N GLY A 517 29.16 -6.66 12.24
CA GLY A 517 29.65 -7.58 11.19
C GLY A 517 28.77 -7.55 9.93
N ILE A 518 29.04 -8.43 8.97
CA ILE A 518 28.28 -8.54 7.70
C ILE A 518 28.19 -10.00 7.22
N GLY A 519 27.07 -10.34 6.56
CA GLY A 519 26.83 -11.67 5.98
C GLY A 519 26.27 -12.67 7.00
N SER A 520 25.75 -13.80 6.51
CA SER A 520 24.98 -14.77 7.30
C SER A 520 25.74 -15.38 8.49
N GLU A 521 27.07 -15.48 8.42
CA GLU A 521 27.89 -16.14 9.44
C GLU A 521 28.39 -15.21 10.57
N GLU A 522 28.53 -13.90 10.31
CA GLU A 522 29.09 -12.94 11.29
C GLU A 522 28.12 -11.84 11.69
N PHE A 523 27.07 -11.58 10.91
CA PHE A 523 26.11 -10.53 11.21
C PHE A 523 25.35 -10.85 12.51
N ASP A 524 25.51 -9.95 13.46
CA ASP A 524 24.92 -10.02 14.78
C ASP A 524 24.38 -8.63 15.15
N VAL A 525 23.07 -8.51 15.06
CA VAL A 525 22.36 -7.26 15.34
C VAL A 525 22.46 -6.85 16.80
N ASP A 526 22.66 -7.78 17.73
CA ASP A 526 22.75 -7.46 19.16
C ASP A 526 24.09 -6.79 19.52
N LYS A 527 25.06 -6.81 18.60
CA LYS A 527 26.33 -6.05 18.69
C LYS A 527 26.25 -4.64 18.09
N LEU A 528 25.07 -4.22 17.64
CA LEU A 528 24.89 -2.89 17.08
C LEU A 528 25.26 -1.82 18.11
N ARG A 529 26.14 -0.90 17.71
CA ARG A 529 26.65 0.16 18.59
C ARG A 529 25.74 1.38 18.72
N TYR A 530 24.82 1.57 17.78
CA TYR A 530 23.93 2.73 17.71
C TYR A 530 22.53 2.25 17.32
N HIS A 531 21.58 2.32 18.25
CA HIS A 531 20.19 1.91 17.96
C HIS A 531 19.46 2.89 17.03
N ARG A 532 20.04 4.07 16.79
CA ARG A 532 19.54 5.07 15.86
C ARG A 532 20.60 5.37 14.80
N VAL A 533 20.42 4.77 13.63
CA VAL A 533 21.26 4.99 12.44
C VAL A 533 20.52 5.97 11.52
N ILE A 534 20.98 7.21 11.47
CA ILE A 534 20.30 8.31 10.78
C ILE A 534 21.03 8.63 9.48
N ILE A 535 20.33 8.50 8.36
CA ILE A 535 20.81 8.90 7.04
C ILE A 535 20.46 10.37 6.84
N MET A 536 21.50 11.22 6.77
CA MET A 536 21.37 12.67 6.59
C MET A 536 22.09 13.09 5.30
N THR A 537 21.34 13.07 4.20
CA THR A 537 21.79 13.43 2.84
C THR A 537 21.12 14.72 2.39
N ASP A 538 21.72 15.40 1.42
CA ASP A 538 21.16 16.64 0.88
C ASP A 538 19.84 16.39 0.12
N ALA A 539 19.00 17.44 0.03
CA ALA A 539 17.70 17.40 -0.63
C ALA A 539 17.82 17.64 -2.16
N ASP A 540 18.79 16.98 -2.79
CA ASP A 540 19.03 17.02 -4.22
C ASP A 540 19.01 15.60 -4.84
N VAL A 541 19.30 15.53 -6.15
CA VAL A 541 19.29 14.27 -6.90
C VAL A 541 20.41 13.32 -6.48
N ASP A 542 21.56 13.83 -6.02
CA ASP A 542 22.71 13.02 -5.63
C ASP A 542 22.52 12.46 -4.20
N GLY A 543 22.02 13.28 -3.28
CA GLY A 543 21.62 12.87 -1.94
C GLY A 543 20.50 11.83 -1.97
N ALA A 544 19.49 12.00 -2.84
CA ALA A 544 18.46 10.99 -3.06
C ALA A 544 19.06 9.65 -3.55
N HIS A 545 20.03 9.69 -4.48
CA HIS A 545 20.70 8.50 -4.98
C HIS A 545 21.55 7.81 -3.89
N ILE A 546 22.32 8.56 -3.09
CA ILE A 546 23.10 8.00 -1.98
C ILE A 546 22.18 7.35 -0.94
N ARG A 547 21.07 8.01 -0.62
CA ARG A 547 20.03 7.45 0.28
C ARG A 547 19.51 6.13 -0.26
N THR A 548 19.18 6.03 -1.55
CA THR A 548 18.74 4.77 -2.18
C THR A 548 19.82 3.68 -2.09
N LEU A 549 21.08 4.01 -2.32
CA LEU A 549 22.19 3.04 -2.22
C LEU A 549 22.39 2.54 -0.80
N LEU A 550 22.31 3.43 0.21
CA LEU A 550 22.37 3.06 1.63
C LEU A 550 21.20 2.17 2.04
N LEU A 551 19.98 2.55 1.65
CA LEU A 551 18.78 1.74 1.94
C LEU A 551 18.89 0.36 1.28
N THR A 552 19.39 0.30 0.05
CA THR A 552 19.64 -0.98 -0.64
C THR A 552 20.69 -1.82 0.11
N PHE A 553 21.76 -1.19 0.61
CA PHE A 553 22.76 -1.86 1.43
C PHE A 553 22.17 -2.45 2.71
N PHE A 554 21.46 -1.65 3.50
CA PHE A 554 20.83 -2.12 4.73
C PHE A 554 19.78 -3.21 4.47
N TYR A 555 18.93 -3.00 3.47
CA TYR A 555 17.90 -3.97 3.10
C TYR A 555 18.48 -5.33 2.66
N ARG A 556 19.58 -5.32 1.90
CA ARG A 556 20.18 -6.56 1.37
C ARG A 556 21.14 -7.26 2.32
N GLN A 557 21.92 -6.50 3.08
CA GLN A 557 23.03 -7.05 3.87
C GLN A 557 22.73 -7.09 5.38
N MET A 558 21.83 -6.25 5.86
CA MET A 558 21.49 -6.10 7.29
C MET A 558 19.97 -5.93 7.50
N PRO A 559 19.12 -6.83 6.96
CA PRO A 559 17.67 -6.67 6.97
C PRO A 559 17.10 -6.49 8.38
N ALA A 560 17.69 -7.18 9.38
CA ALA A 560 17.27 -7.07 10.77
C ALA A 560 17.37 -5.64 11.34
N LEU A 561 18.26 -4.78 10.82
CA LEU A 561 18.33 -3.37 11.24
C LEU A 561 17.10 -2.59 10.77
N VAL A 562 16.59 -2.91 9.59
CA VAL A 562 15.39 -2.30 9.02
C VAL A 562 14.17 -2.84 9.76
N GLU A 563 14.07 -4.15 9.92
CA GLU A 563 12.95 -4.83 10.59
C GLU A 563 12.77 -4.42 12.06
N ARG A 564 13.88 -4.21 12.78
CA ARG A 564 13.86 -3.74 14.19
C ARG A 564 13.74 -2.22 14.32
N GLY A 565 13.60 -1.46 13.22
CA GLY A 565 13.37 -0.02 13.27
C GLY A 565 14.58 0.81 13.70
N HIS A 566 15.80 0.39 13.36
CA HIS A 566 17.03 1.13 13.70
C HIS A 566 17.45 2.15 12.64
N ILE A 567 16.90 2.09 11.42
CA ILE A 567 17.25 2.98 10.30
C ILE A 567 16.27 4.15 10.22
N TYR A 568 16.81 5.38 10.21
CA TYR A 568 16.06 6.63 10.16
C TYR A 568 16.55 7.50 9.00
N ILE A 569 15.68 8.37 8.49
CA ILE A 569 16.01 9.36 7.46
C ILE A 569 15.77 10.75 8.05
N ALA A 570 16.77 11.63 7.98
CA ALA A 570 16.61 13.01 8.41
C ALA A 570 15.73 13.79 7.43
N GLN A 571 14.86 14.66 7.94
CA GLN A 571 14.00 15.56 7.16
C GLN A 571 14.38 17.03 7.42
N PRO A 572 15.39 17.57 6.71
CA PRO A 572 15.73 18.99 6.82
C PRO A 572 14.64 19.88 6.19
N PRO A 573 14.50 21.14 6.61
CA PRO A 573 13.57 22.09 6.00
C PRO A 573 14.00 22.47 4.58
N LEU A 574 13.04 22.65 3.67
CA LEU A 574 13.31 22.99 2.27
C LEU A 574 13.31 24.51 2.02
N TYR A 575 12.50 25.26 2.77
CA TYR A 575 12.39 26.71 2.63
C TYR A 575 12.70 27.44 3.93
N LYS A 576 13.27 28.63 3.80
CA LYS A 576 13.34 29.63 4.86
C LYS A 576 12.66 30.90 4.36
N VAL A 577 11.52 31.26 4.94
CA VAL A 577 10.79 32.46 4.56
C VAL A 577 11.05 33.56 5.58
N LYS A 578 11.29 34.78 5.07
CA LYS A 578 11.49 35.98 5.89
C LYS A 578 10.50 37.06 5.44
N HIS A 579 9.55 37.39 6.32
CA HIS A 579 8.60 38.48 6.10
C HIS A 579 8.77 39.54 7.20
N GLY A 580 9.40 40.65 6.83
CA GLY A 580 9.81 41.68 7.79
C GLY A 580 10.79 41.14 8.84
N LYS A 581 10.36 41.10 10.11
CA LYS A 581 11.15 40.58 11.24
C LYS A 581 10.87 39.10 11.56
N HIS A 582 9.83 38.50 10.97
CA HIS A 582 9.49 37.10 11.19
C HIS A 582 10.26 36.20 10.23
N GLU A 583 10.93 35.19 10.77
CA GLU A 583 11.61 34.13 10.03
C GLU A 583 11.00 32.78 10.41
N GLN A 584 10.68 31.95 9.41
CA GLN A 584 10.12 30.62 9.60
C GLN A 584 10.75 29.63 8.61
N TYR A 585 11.03 28.41 9.07
CA TYR A 585 11.46 27.31 8.23
C TYR A 585 10.24 26.46 7.86
N LEU A 586 10.13 26.09 6.59
CA LEU A 586 9.03 25.31 6.05
C LEU A 586 9.58 24.04 5.39
N LYS A 587 8.90 22.93 5.60
CA LYS A 587 9.34 21.59 5.19
C LYS A 587 9.16 21.37 3.69
N ASP A 588 8.04 21.80 3.11
CA ASP A 588 7.65 21.48 1.74
C ASP A 588 6.86 22.61 1.06
N GLY A 589 6.44 22.38 -0.19
CA GLY A 589 5.69 23.36 -0.99
C GLY A 589 4.29 23.63 -0.45
N HIS A 590 3.63 22.63 0.15
CA HIS A 590 2.31 22.81 0.73
C HIS A 590 2.36 23.77 1.94
N GLU A 591 3.37 23.63 2.80
CA GLU A 591 3.59 24.59 3.89
C GLU A 591 3.91 26.00 3.37
N LEU A 592 4.62 26.12 2.24
CA LEU A 592 4.88 27.40 1.58
C LEU A 592 3.59 28.04 1.06
N ASP A 593 2.75 27.30 0.35
CA ASP A 593 1.50 27.81 -0.20
C ASP A 593 0.53 28.23 0.91
N ALA A 594 0.42 27.43 1.98
CA ALA A 594 -0.36 27.78 3.15
C ALA A 594 0.16 29.06 3.83
N PHE A 595 1.49 29.22 3.93
CA PHE A 595 2.11 30.44 4.45
C PHE A 595 1.81 31.65 3.55
N LEU A 596 1.95 31.51 2.23
CA LEU A 596 1.69 32.58 1.26
C LEU A 596 0.22 33.02 1.29
N LEU A 597 -0.72 32.07 1.39
CA LEU A 597 -2.14 32.34 1.53
C LEU A 597 -2.43 33.15 2.79
N LYS A 598 -1.83 32.76 3.93
CA LYS A 598 -1.97 33.50 5.20
C LYS A 598 -1.47 34.93 5.07
N VAL A 599 -0.34 35.15 4.41
CA VAL A 599 0.22 36.50 4.17
C VAL A 599 -0.65 37.30 3.20
N ALA A 600 -1.23 36.66 2.18
CA ALA A 600 -2.07 37.33 1.18
C ALA A 600 -3.38 37.87 1.79
N ILE A 601 -3.96 37.14 2.74
CA ILE A 601 -5.24 37.47 3.39
C ILE A 601 -5.06 38.45 4.56
N ASP A 602 -3.85 38.59 5.09
CA ASP A 602 -3.55 39.54 6.16
C ASP A 602 -3.87 40.99 5.73
N GLY A 603 -4.81 41.60 6.45
CA GLY A 603 -5.35 42.93 6.16
C GLY A 603 -6.18 43.04 4.87
N ALA A 604 -6.63 41.92 4.28
CA ALA A 604 -7.48 41.90 3.10
C ALA A 604 -8.97 41.85 3.45
N ARG A 605 -9.79 42.54 2.66
CA ARG A 605 -11.26 42.44 2.68
C ARG A 605 -11.83 42.49 1.27
N VAL A 606 -12.86 41.70 1.03
CA VAL A 606 -13.63 41.69 -0.23
C VAL A 606 -14.97 42.36 0.03
N GLU A 607 -15.30 43.38 -0.74
CA GLU A 607 -16.61 44.02 -0.75
C GLU A 607 -17.37 43.48 -1.97
N PRO A 608 -18.37 42.58 -1.80
CA PRO A 608 -18.98 41.85 -2.92
C PRO A 608 -19.88 42.70 -3.85
N GLY A 609 -20.14 43.95 -3.47
CA GLY A 609 -21.08 44.86 -4.13
C GLY A 609 -22.55 44.61 -3.76
N ALA A 610 -23.46 45.41 -4.33
CA ALA A 610 -24.92 45.31 -4.10
C ALA A 610 -25.36 45.37 -2.63
N GLY A 611 -24.66 46.16 -1.79
CA GLY A 611 -24.99 46.35 -0.37
C GLY A 611 -24.71 45.14 0.54
N ARG A 612 -24.01 44.12 0.04
CA ARG A 612 -23.62 42.94 0.83
C ARG A 612 -22.50 43.28 1.82
N ALA A 613 -22.47 42.57 2.95
CA ALA A 613 -21.42 42.73 3.96
C ALA A 613 -20.04 42.38 3.40
N ALA A 614 -19.01 43.10 3.85
CA ALA A 614 -17.63 42.81 3.47
C ALA A 614 -17.17 41.48 4.07
N ILE A 615 -16.45 40.68 3.28
CA ILE A 615 -15.87 39.39 3.66
C ILE A 615 -14.42 39.63 4.05
N SER A 616 -14.05 39.28 5.28
CA SER A 616 -12.69 39.48 5.81
C SER A 616 -12.38 38.46 6.89
N GLY A 617 -11.12 38.42 7.35
CA GLY A 617 -10.69 37.53 8.43
C GLY A 617 -10.89 36.05 8.07
N GLU A 618 -11.38 35.26 9.03
CA GLU A 618 -11.51 33.80 8.86
C GLU A 618 -12.48 33.40 7.75
N ALA A 619 -13.54 34.17 7.50
CA ALA A 619 -14.49 33.89 6.42
C ALA A 619 -13.82 34.00 5.04
N LEU A 620 -12.96 35.01 4.84
CA LEU A 620 -12.16 35.15 3.62
C LEU A 620 -11.10 34.03 3.52
N ALA A 621 -10.50 33.65 4.65
CA ALA A 621 -9.54 32.55 4.72
C ALA A 621 -10.16 31.20 4.33
N GLU A 622 -11.36 30.90 4.80
CA GLU A 622 -12.08 29.68 4.45
C GLU A 622 -12.44 29.63 2.97
N MET A 623 -12.98 30.72 2.42
CA MET A 623 -13.26 30.81 0.98
C MET A 623 -11.99 30.66 0.14
N ALA A 624 -10.89 31.31 0.53
CA ALA A 624 -9.64 31.20 -0.20
C ALA A 624 -9.07 29.77 -0.16
N ARG A 625 -9.17 29.06 0.98
CA ARG A 625 -8.82 27.63 1.06
C ARG A 625 -9.70 26.78 0.14
N GLN A 626 -11.02 26.98 0.13
CA GLN A 626 -11.94 26.27 -0.77
C GLN A 626 -11.60 26.50 -2.25
N TYR A 627 -11.25 27.74 -2.61
CA TYR A 627 -10.85 28.08 -3.99
C TYR A 627 -9.53 27.42 -4.39
N VAL A 628 -8.52 27.44 -3.51
CA VAL A 628 -7.23 26.78 -3.75
C VAL A 628 -7.42 25.27 -3.89
N GLU A 629 -8.25 24.66 -3.04
CA GLU A 629 -8.58 23.22 -3.13
C GLU A 629 -9.23 22.86 -4.48
N ALA A 630 -10.23 23.62 -4.92
CA ALA A 630 -10.87 23.43 -6.22
C ALA A 630 -9.89 23.65 -7.39
N THR A 631 -9.02 24.65 -7.30
CA THR A 631 -8.00 24.94 -8.32
C THR A 631 -6.99 23.78 -8.41
N ASN A 632 -6.53 23.24 -7.28
CA ASN A 632 -5.63 22.09 -7.25
C ASN A 632 -6.27 20.85 -7.90
N VAL A 633 -7.56 20.61 -7.67
CA VAL A 633 -8.31 19.54 -8.34
C VAL A 633 -8.36 19.79 -9.86
N ILE A 634 -8.69 21.00 -10.30
CA ILE A 634 -8.72 21.36 -11.72
C ILE A 634 -7.36 21.15 -12.37
N ASP A 635 -6.29 21.68 -11.78
CA ASP A 635 -4.94 21.62 -12.33
C ASP A 635 -4.47 20.17 -12.45
N ARG A 636 -4.69 19.35 -11.41
CA ARG A 636 -4.36 17.92 -11.42
C ARG A 636 -5.10 17.17 -12.53
N LEU A 637 -6.40 17.40 -12.68
CA LEU A 637 -7.24 16.64 -13.63
C LEU A 637 -7.18 17.18 -15.06
N SER A 638 -6.76 18.44 -15.26
CA SER A 638 -6.69 19.10 -16.58
C SER A 638 -5.74 18.41 -17.58
N ALA A 639 -4.84 17.55 -17.09
CA ALA A 639 -3.93 16.78 -17.93
C ALA A 639 -4.67 15.80 -18.86
N TRP A 640 -5.81 15.22 -18.42
CA TRP A 640 -6.60 14.26 -19.22
C TRP A 640 -8.11 14.54 -19.25
N MET A 641 -8.65 15.35 -18.33
CA MET A 641 -10.03 15.83 -18.38
C MET A 641 -10.12 17.23 -19.01
N ASP A 642 -11.32 17.58 -19.47
CA ASP A 642 -11.54 18.90 -20.09
C ASP A 642 -11.54 20.01 -19.04
N VAL A 643 -10.59 20.95 -19.17
CA VAL A 643 -10.40 22.04 -18.20
C VAL A 643 -11.60 22.98 -18.13
N GLU A 644 -12.26 23.28 -19.26
CA GLU A 644 -13.46 24.13 -19.24
C GLU A 644 -14.64 23.40 -18.61
N ALA A 645 -14.75 22.08 -18.76
CA ALA A 645 -15.79 21.31 -18.09
C ALA A 645 -15.60 21.29 -16.58
N LEU A 646 -14.37 21.07 -16.09
CA LEU A 646 -14.06 21.14 -14.66
C LEU A 646 -14.34 22.54 -14.08
N ARG A 647 -14.00 23.59 -14.82
CA ARG A 647 -14.32 24.97 -14.45
C ARG A 647 -15.82 25.23 -14.44
N ALA A 648 -16.57 24.77 -15.45
CA ALA A 648 -18.02 24.92 -15.48
C ALA A 648 -18.68 24.29 -14.24
N ILE A 649 -18.19 23.12 -13.79
CA ILE A 649 -18.64 22.50 -12.53
C ILE A 649 -18.28 23.38 -11.33
N SER A 650 -17.04 23.86 -11.25
CA SER A 650 -16.57 24.78 -10.20
C SER A 650 -17.26 26.15 -10.19
N ASP A 651 -17.89 26.54 -11.31
CA ASP A 651 -18.67 27.77 -11.45
C ASP A 651 -20.19 27.50 -11.19
N GLY A 652 -20.53 26.26 -10.82
CA GLY A 652 -21.84 25.84 -10.31
C GLY A 652 -22.77 25.17 -11.34
N LEU A 653 -22.20 24.49 -12.34
CA LEU A 653 -22.91 23.51 -13.18
C LEU A 653 -22.99 22.17 -12.45
N THR A 654 -24.19 21.60 -12.35
CA THR A 654 -24.40 20.27 -11.75
C THR A 654 -24.67 19.23 -12.82
N LEU A 655 -23.98 18.10 -12.74
CA LEU A 655 -24.13 16.93 -13.59
C LEU A 655 -24.78 15.78 -12.79
N ASN A 656 -25.56 14.96 -13.49
CA ASN A 656 -26.13 13.70 -12.98
C ASN A 656 -26.08 12.65 -14.09
N LEU A 657 -25.43 11.51 -13.81
CA LEU A 657 -25.21 10.42 -14.77
C LEU A 657 -25.88 9.10 -14.33
N ASP A 658 -26.83 9.14 -13.39
CA ASP A 658 -27.45 7.94 -12.82
C ASP A 658 -28.41 7.25 -13.78
N THR A 659 -29.05 8.01 -14.66
CA THR A 659 -29.98 7.50 -15.67
C THR A 659 -29.65 8.06 -17.05
N ALA A 660 -30.11 7.37 -18.10
CA ALA A 660 -29.91 7.81 -19.48
C ALA A 660 -30.49 9.20 -19.74
N GLU A 661 -31.66 9.51 -19.16
CA GLU A 661 -32.30 10.82 -19.29
C GLU A 661 -31.49 11.91 -18.60
N ALA A 662 -31.06 11.65 -17.35
CA ALA A 662 -30.24 12.58 -16.58
C ALA A 662 -28.88 12.83 -17.26
N ALA A 663 -28.24 11.79 -17.80
CA ALA A 663 -26.99 11.91 -18.53
C ALA A 663 -27.15 12.75 -19.80
N THR A 664 -28.26 12.59 -20.52
CA THR A 664 -28.56 13.39 -21.72
C THR A 664 -28.82 14.86 -21.37
N ALA A 665 -29.55 15.13 -20.29
CA ALA A 665 -29.76 16.49 -19.79
C ALA A 665 -28.43 17.14 -19.36
N SER A 666 -27.57 16.38 -18.67
CA SER A 666 -26.23 16.83 -18.25
C SER A 666 -25.32 17.12 -19.45
N ALA A 667 -25.37 16.28 -20.49
CA ALA A 667 -24.64 16.52 -21.74
C ALA A 667 -25.05 17.84 -22.39
N ALA A 668 -26.37 18.11 -22.48
CA ALA A 668 -26.89 19.34 -23.07
C ALA A 668 -26.50 20.59 -22.24
N ALA A 669 -26.58 20.50 -20.91
CA ALA A 669 -26.18 21.60 -20.02
C ALA A 669 -24.68 21.90 -20.12
N LEU A 670 -23.85 20.85 -20.20
CA LEU A 670 -22.41 21.00 -20.37
C LEU A 670 -22.05 21.53 -21.77
N GLN A 671 -22.72 21.06 -22.82
CA GLN A 671 -22.56 21.56 -24.19
C GLN A 671 -22.82 23.06 -24.29
N ALA A 672 -23.79 23.58 -23.53
CA ALA A 672 -24.10 25.02 -23.49
C ALA A 672 -23.05 25.85 -22.74
N ALA A 673 -22.30 25.25 -21.83
CA ALA A 673 -21.26 25.91 -21.05
C ALA A 673 -19.88 25.90 -21.73
N LEU A 674 -19.63 24.98 -22.66
CA LEU A 674 -18.34 24.79 -23.33
C LEU A 674 -18.29 25.49 -24.68
N HIS A 675 -17.14 26.08 -25.01
CA HIS A 675 -16.89 26.69 -26.32
C HIS A 675 -16.18 25.68 -27.23
N ASP A 676 -16.48 25.61 -28.52
CA ASP A 676 -15.76 24.75 -29.49
C ASP A 676 -15.57 23.27 -29.07
N ALA A 677 -16.54 22.72 -28.34
CA ALA A 677 -16.56 21.32 -27.91
C ALA A 677 -17.83 20.62 -28.39
N VAL A 678 -17.77 19.29 -28.53
CA VAL A 678 -18.93 18.42 -28.77
C VAL A 678 -19.08 17.50 -27.56
N VAL A 679 -20.22 17.57 -26.89
CA VAL A 679 -20.54 16.76 -25.70
C VAL A 679 -21.63 15.75 -26.05
N GLU A 680 -21.36 14.47 -25.80
CA GLU A 680 -22.29 13.37 -26.04
C GLU A 680 -22.42 12.50 -24.79
N SER A 681 -23.65 12.11 -24.44
CA SER A 681 -23.88 11.05 -23.46
C SER A 681 -23.64 9.68 -24.10
N ALA A 682 -23.02 8.76 -23.37
CA ALA A 682 -22.79 7.39 -23.78
C ALA A 682 -23.01 6.43 -22.60
N TYR A 683 -23.21 5.15 -22.89
CA TYR A 683 -23.27 4.09 -21.88
C TYR A 683 -22.00 3.25 -21.96
N ASP A 684 -21.31 3.09 -20.83
CA ASP A 684 -20.16 2.20 -20.71
C ASP A 684 -20.64 0.80 -20.29
N GLY A 685 -20.69 -0.08 -21.28
CA GLY A 685 -21.09 -1.47 -21.09
C GLY A 685 -20.09 -2.31 -20.28
N ARG A 686 -18.96 -1.79 -19.78
CA ARG A 686 -18.09 -2.52 -18.85
C ARG A 686 -18.48 -2.26 -17.41
N THR A 687 -18.70 -1.01 -17.05
CA THR A 687 -19.04 -0.56 -15.69
C THR A 687 -20.54 -0.52 -15.43
N ASP A 688 -21.37 -0.62 -16.49
CA ASP A 688 -22.82 -0.42 -16.43
C ASP A 688 -23.23 1.00 -15.99
N LYS A 689 -22.43 2.00 -16.39
CA LYS A 689 -22.62 3.40 -15.99
C LYS A 689 -22.71 4.30 -17.22
N HIS A 690 -23.43 5.42 -17.09
CA HIS A 690 -23.41 6.47 -18.11
C HIS A 690 -22.16 7.34 -17.97
N VAL A 691 -21.69 7.86 -19.10
CA VAL A 691 -20.53 8.75 -19.19
C VAL A 691 -20.82 9.90 -20.15
N LEU A 692 -20.14 11.03 -19.97
CA LEU A 692 -20.13 12.13 -20.94
C LEU A 692 -18.80 12.13 -21.69
N ARG A 693 -18.85 12.14 -23.02
CA ARG A 693 -17.69 12.28 -23.89
C ARG A 693 -17.61 13.71 -24.39
N ILE A 694 -16.44 14.33 -24.26
CA ILE A 694 -16.19 15.70 -24.69
C ILE A 694 -15.11 15.64 -25.77
N GLY A 695 -15.46 16.03 -26.99
CA GLY A 695 -14.55 16.10 -28.13
C GLY A 695 -14.20 17.55 -28.48
N ARG A 696 -12.90 17.85 -28.58
CA ARG A 696 -12.39 19.16 -29.04
C ARG A 696 -11.43 18.99 -30.21
N ARG A 697 -11.47 19.93 -31.16
CA ARG A 697 -10.47 20.00 -32.23
C ARG A 697 -9.27 20.81 -31.75
N PHE A 698 -8.11 20.17 -31.68
CA PHE A 698 -6.84 20.81 -31.34
C PHE A 698 -5.83 20.57 -32.45
N HIS A 699 -5.42 21.63 -33.15
CA HIS A 699 -4.51 21.58 -34.31
C HIS A 699 -4.90 20.53 -35.37
N GLY A 700 -6.19 20.35 -35.63
CA GLY A 700 -6.72 19.38 -36.59
C GLY A 700 -6.92 17.96 -36.05
N ASN A 701 -6.43 17.65 -34.85
CA ASN A 701 -6.69 16.38 -34.16
C ASN A 701 -7.91 16.50 -33.25
N LEU A 702 -8.70 15.43 -33.16
CA LEU A 702 -9.77 15.33 -32.17
C LEU A 702 -9.18 14.85 -30.85
N LYS A 703 -9.19 15.71 -29.82
CA LYS A 703 -8.90 15.33 -28.44
C LYS A 703 -10.23 14.97 -27.77
N THR A 704 -10.32 13.77 -27.22
CA THR A 704 -11.52 13.31 -26.50
C THR A 704 -11.19 13.10 -25.04
N SER A 705 -12.02 13.63 -24.15
CA SER A 705 -12.00 13.37 -22.70
C SER A 705 -13.35 12.83 -22.24
N VAL A 706 -13.37 12.21 -21.06
CA VAL A 706 -14.58 11.56 -20.52
C VAL A 706 -14.83 12.05 -19.09
N ILE A 707 -16.09 12.31 -18.77
CA ILE A 707 -16.59 12.47 -17.39
C ILE A 707 -17.40 11.23 -17.05
N THR A 708 -16.97 10.49 -16.03
CA THR A 708 -17.60 9.24 -15.59
C THR A 708 -18.62 9.49 -14.48
N ALA A 709 -19.59 8.57 -14.31
CA ALA A 709 -20.50 8.61 -13.16
C ALA A 709 -19.74 8.51 -11.82
N ASP A 710 -18.65 7.74 -11.78
CA ASP A 710 -17.81 7.60 -10.59
C ASP A 710 -17.16 8.93 -10.18
N PHE A 711 -16.70 9.74 -11.15
CA PHE A 711 -16.21 11.08 -10.86
C PHE A 711 -17.32 11.97 -10.28
N VAL A 712 -18.53 11.96 -10.85
CA VAL A 712 -19.66 12.78 -10.38
C VAL A 712 -20.08 12.44 -8.94
N HIS A 713 -19.86 11.20 -8.50
CA HIS A 713 -20.11 10.76 -7.12
C HIS A 713 -18.87 10.73 -6.23
N GLY A 714 -17.73 11.20 -6.74
CA GLY A 714 -16.44 11.19 -6.06
C GLY A 714 -16.16 12.49 -5.31
N ALA A 715 -15.19 12.44 -4.39
CA ALA A 715 -14.86 13.59 -3.55
C ALA A 715 -14.33 14.80 -4.35
N ASP A 716 -13.61 14.56 -5.46
CA ASP A 716 -13.12 15.64 -6.33
C ASP A 716 -14.28 16.47 -6.91
N TYR A 717 -15.34 15.81 -7.37
CA TYR A 717 -16.52 16.52 -7.87
C TYR A 717 -17.26 17.24 -6.75
N GLU A 718 -17.32 16.68 -5.54
CA GLU A 718 -17.89 17.36 -4.36
C GLU A 718 -17.13 18.66 -4.06
N VAL A 719 -15.80 18.66 -4.12
CA VAL A 719 -14.97 19.87 -3.96
C VAL A 719 -15.33 20.93 -4.99
N LEU A 720 -15.42 20.56 -6.27
CA LEU A 720 -15.78 21.50 -7.35
C LEU A 720 -17.22 22.00 -7.20
N SER A 721 -18.17 21.11 -6.92
CA SER A 721 -19.58 21.44 -6.71
C SER A 721 -19.77 22.39 -5.52
N ARG A 722 -19.06 22.14 -4.40
CA ARG A 722 -19.05 23.02 -3.22
C ARG A 722 -18.51 24.40 -3.57
N ALA A 723 -17.40 24.48 -4.30
CA ALA A 723 -16.88 25.77 -4.79
C ALA A 723 -17.92 26.49 -5.68
N GLY A 724 -18.58 25.77 -6.58
CA GLY A 724 -19.67 26.30 -7.40
C GLY A 724 -20.82 26.87 -6.58
N VAL A 725 -21.26 26.18 -5.53
CA VAL A 725 -22.30 26.70 -4.61
C VAL A 725 -21.83 27.94 -3.86
N THR A 726 -20.57 27.96 -3.39
CA THR A 726 -20.01 29.08 -2.62
C THR A 726 -19.80 30.33 -3.47
N PHE A 727 -19.24 30.20 -4.67
CA PHE A 727 -18.77 31.34 -5.47
C PHE A 727 -19.79 31.85 -6.50
N LYS A 728 -20.76 31.03 -6.90
CA LYS A 728 -21.74 31.41 -7.91
C LYS A 728 -22.58 32.61 -7.44
N GLY A 729 -22.43 33.71 -8.16
CA GLY A 729 -23.12 34.97 -7.84
C GLY A 729 -22.65 35.62 -6.53
N LEU A 730 -21.49 35.24 -5.98
CA LEU A 730 -20.91 35.83 -4.78
C LEU A 730 -20.55 37.30 -5.02
N LEU A 731 -19.86 37.58 -6.12
CA LEU A 731 -19.42 38.90 -6.52
C LEU A 731 -20.33 39.47 -7.60
N THR A 732 -20.54 40.78 -7.54
CA THR A 732 -21.27 41.56 -8.55
C THR A 732 -20.30 42.43 -9.35
N GLU A 733 -20.76 43.10 -10.40
CA GLU A 733 -19.92 44.01 -11.19
C GLU A 733 -19.34 45.19 -10.39
N GLU A 734 -19.81 45.44 -9.17
CA GLU A 734 -19.32 46.48 -8.25
C GLU A 734 -18.30 45.94 -7.25
N ALA A 735 -17.94 44.66 -7.31
CA ALA A 735 -17.07 44.04 -6.31
C ALA A 735 -15.64 44.61 -6.33
N VAL A 736 -15.10 44.86 -5.13
CA VAL A 736 -13.73 45.36 -4.94
C VAL A 736 -13.02 44.60 -3.83
N VAL A 737 -11.73 44.37 -4.01
CA VAL A 737 -10.83 43.88 -2.96
C VAL A 737 -10.00 45.04 -2.43
N LYS A 738 -9.89 45.13 -1.11
CA LYS A 738 -9.07 46.13 -0.41
C LYS A 738 -8.04 45.44 0.47
N ARG A 739 -6.80 45.93 0.48
CA ARG A 739 -5.74 45.41 1.36
C ARG A 739 -4.89 46.53 1.94
N GLY A 740 -4.62 46.44 3.25
CA GLY A 740 -3.83 47.40 4.01
C GLY A 740 -4.68 48.43 4.78
N GLU A 741 -4.02 49.24 5.60
CA GLU A 741 -4.63 50.20 6.54
C GLU A 741 -4.31 51.66 6.18
N GLY A 742 -5.26 52.55 6.47
CA GLY A 742 -5.10 54.00 6.30
C GLY A 742 -4.76 54.42 4.87
N GLU A 743 -3.81 55.36 4.73
CA GLU A 743 -3.38 55.90 3.42
C GLU A 743 -2.63 54.89 2.53
N LYS A 744 -2.26 53.71 3.06
CA LYS A 744 -1.60 52.64 2.30
C LYS A 744 -2.56 51.56 1.79
N GLN A 745 -3.86 51.73 2.04
CA GLN A 745 -4.88 50.81 1.55
C GLN A 745 -4.94 50.86 0.02
N LYS A 746 -4.74 49.69 -0.61
CA LYS A 746 -4.90 49.52 -2.06
C LYS A 746 -6.28 48.93 -2.34
N GLU A 747 -6.93 49.41 -3.39
CA GLU A 747 -8.23 48.93 -3.86
C GLU A 747 -8.11 48.45 -5.30
N HIS A 748 -8.72 47.31 -5.60
CA HIS A 748 -8.79 46.75 -6.95
C HIS A 748 -10.20 46.23 -7.23
N LYS A 749 -10.73 46.54 -8.41
CA LYS A 749 -11.99 45.99 -8.90
C LYS A 749 -11.81 44.53 -9.30
N VAL A 750 -12.73 43.66 -8.92
CA VAL A 750 -12.69 42.22 -9.18
C VAL A 750 -13.98 41.76 -9.86
N ALA A 751 -13.87 40.85 -10.83
CA ALA A 751 -15.01 40.30 -11.56
C ALA A 751 -15.39 38.90 -11.06
N ASP A 752 -14.42 38.16 -10.53
CA ASP A 752 -14.56 36.85 -9.93
C ASP A 752 -13.64 36.74 -8.70
N PHE A 753 -13.69 35.60 -8.02
CA PHE A 753 -12.88 35.34 -6.83
C PHE A 753 -11.42 34.95 -7.15
N ARG A 754 -11.04 34.89 -8.44
CA ARG A 754 -9.76 34.32 -8.89
C ARG A 754 -8.56 35.26 -8.71
#